data_AF-A0A3N2KXF1-F1
#
_entry.id   AF-A0A3N2KXF1-F1
#
_cell.length_a   1.000
_cell.length_b   1.000
_cell.length_c   1.000
_cell.angle_alpha   90.00
_cell.angle_beta   90.00
_cell.angle_gamma   90.00
#
_symmetry.space_group_name_H-M   'P 1'
#
loop_
_entity.id
_entity.type
_entity.pdbx_description
1 polymer ?
#
loop_
_entity_poly.entity_id
_entity_poly.type
_entity_poly.pdbx_seq_one_letter_code
_entity_poly.pdbx_strand_id
1 'polypeptide(L)'
;MAKKASRNPKRKAADENIDLNNPEFIKAWELIQHTRQSIFLTGKAGTGKSTFLRYITSHTHKKHVVLAPTGIAAVNVGGVTLHSFFRIPFKPIVPDDPDFLPDRIKQRMKYPGSLVKLIREVELIIIDEISMVRADIIDFVDLLLRTYSGNQREPFGGKQLLFVGDIFQLEPVLSGDMRDILRKFYRDPFFFSARVFERMRLVPIELRKIYRQSEGDFVELLDRIRTGSVTREDLIHLNTRYLTIPSLLDQAETKPTMTLASRRDMVDHINETRLEAIERPLVVFTGTIRGDFPENSLPTDLELSLKEGAQVVFIKNSPDRLWVNGTIGTVETLTKDLIEVRLENGSIHAVEPEKWSNIRYIYDSQTRKIYEEELGSFTQYPIKLAWALTIHKSQGLTFNNVIIDIGRGAFTGGQTYVALSRCRSFEGMTLRSTVADRDIFVNPAIINFSRSFNDPIIIDEAMRKAHADECYLNAIANADKGDLARAFELFVEGNKSWPILENASAMRLARRKLGVVDSLRQRVAELEARIESDTRRFTDMAHEYTSLGDDCRLDDMPLPAIANYDKALTLLPDHVPALYGRALANMALEDYTAAISDFDKVITLQPDHFDSLVRMGLAYHNLSDQHNAMDRCLIALDLSETHDYPRPLLSTLHSLLADIYDSIGDASSAQHHRQIAKRLKR
;
A
#
# COMPACT_ATOMS: atom_id res chain seq x y z
N MET A 1 -10.48 31.04 11.00
CA MET A 1 -11.85 30.47 11.02
C MET A 1 -11.90 29.28 10.08
N ALA A 2 -11.70 28.08 10.62
CA ALA A 2 -11.64 26.83 9.86
C ALA A 2 -13.05 26.24 9.67
N LYS A 3 -13.45 26.02 8.41
CA LYS A 3 -14.66 25.28 8.07
C LYS A 3 -14.50 23.82 8.54
N LYS A 4 -15.23 23.43 9.59
CA LYS A 4 -15.45 22.03 9.96
C LYS A 4 -16.06 21.30 8.75
N ALA A 5 -15.31 20.37 8.17
CA ALA A 5 -15.83 19.42 7.20
C ALA A 5 -16.92 18.57 7.87
N SER A 6 -18.16 18.75 7.42
CA SER A 6 -19.31 17.93 7.81
C SER A 6 -19.02 16.46 7.47
N ARG A 7 -18.99 15.60 8.49
CA ARG A 7 -18.86 14.14 8.33
C ARG A 7 -20.12 13.59 7.66
N ASN A 8 -19.92 12.82 6.59
CA ASN A 8 -20.95 12.21 5.76
C ASN A 8 -21.90 11.29 6.58
N PRO A 9 -23.24 11.47 6.55
CA PRO A 9 -24.18 10.76 7.41
C PRO A 9 -24.24 9.23 7.18
N LYS A 10 -23.78 8.72 6.03
CA LYS A 10 -23.66 7.26 5.77
C LYS A 10 -22.63 6.54 6.65
N ARG A 11 -21.65 7.25 7.25
CA ARG A 11 -20.64 6.61 8.11
C ARG A 11 -21.19 6.24 9.50
N LYS A 12 -22.19 6.96 10.03
CA LYS A 12 -22.70 6.75 11.39
C LYS A 12 -23.52 5.46 11.57
N ALA A 13 -24.23 5.00 10.54
CA ALA A 13 -25.14 3.85 10.65
C ALA A 13 -24.42 2.48 10.64
N ALA A 14 -23.13 2.43 10.28
CA ALA A 14 -22.36 1.19 10.19
C ALA A 14 -21.68 0.78 11.51
N ASP A 15 -21.56 1.71 12.47
CA ASP A 15 -20.76 1.54 13.69
C ASP A 15 -21.53 0.98 14.88
N GLU A 16 -22.86 0.93 14.84
CA GLU A 16 -23.68 0.72 16.05
C GLU A 16 -23.74 -0.74 16.56
N ASN A 17 -23.09 -1.73 15.90
CA ASN A 17 -23.21 -3.15 16.29
C ASN A 17 -21.94 -4.01 16.10
N ILE A 18 -20.75 -3.41 16.06
CA ILE A 18 -19.48 -4.16 15.93
C ILE A 18 -18.81 -4.35 17.27
N ASP A 19 -18.49 -5.60 17.57
CA ASP A 19 -17.73 -5.99 18.75
C ASP A 19 -16.23 -5.90 18.47
N LEU A 20 -15.68 -4.72 18.76
CA LEU A 20 -14.27 -4.41 18.62
C LEU A 20 -13.37 -5.12 19.65
N ASN A 21 -13.96 -5.82 20.63
CA ASN A 21 -13.20 -6.56 21.65
C ASN A 21 -12.93 -8.02 21.23
N ASN A 22 -13.40 -8.44 20.05
CA ASN A 22 -13.17 -9.78 19.54
C ASN A 22 -11.70 -9.95 19.13
N PRO A 23 -10.94 -10.88 19.73
CA PRO A 23 -9.50 -11.00 19.49
C PRO A 23 -9.18 -11.43 18.04
N GLU A 24 -9.96 -12.31 17.43
CA GLU A 24 -9.77 -12.70 16.03
C GLU A 24 -10.09 -11.54 15.08
N PHE A 25 -11.08 -10.72 15.41
CA PHE A 25 -11.40 -9.49 14.68
C PHE A 25 -10.24 -8.50 14.72
N ILE A 26 -9.69 -8.22 15.91
CA ILE A 26 -8.58 -7.29 16.11
C ILE A 26 -7.36 -7.76 15.30
N LYS A 27 -6.98 -9.03 15.42
CA LYS A 27 -5.83 -9.60 14.69
C LYS A 27 -6.01 -9.51 13.18
N ALA A 28 -7.19 -9.88 12.66
CA ALA A 28 -7.47 -9.76 11.24
C ALA A 28 -7.44 -8.29 10.79
N TRP A 29 -7.97 -7.37 11.60
CA TRP A 29 -7.96 -5.94 11.33
C TRP A 29 -6.54 -5.36 11.29
N GLU A 30 -5.70 -5.69 12.26
CA GLU A 30 -4.30 -5.24 12.32
C GLU A 30 -3.51 -5.73 11.11
N LEU A 31 -3.65 -7.02 10.75
CA LEU A 31 -3.03 -7.57 9.54
C LEU A 31 -3.51 -6.85 8.28
N ILE A 32 -4.80 -6.51 8.18
CA ILE A 32 -5.35 -5.79 7.02
C ILE A 32 -4.89 -4.34 6.98
N GLN A 33 -4.76 -3.66 8.11
CA GLN A 33 -4.36 -2.25 8.11
C GLN A 33 -2.85 -2.09 7.89
N HIS A 34 -2.04 -2.83 8.64
CA HIS A 34 -0.62 -2.53 8.78
C HIS A 34 0.28 -3.37 7.88
N THR A 35 -0.26 -4.36 7.15
CA THR A 35 0.57 -5.36 6.46
C THR A 35 0.15 -5.60 5.03
N ARG A 36 0.99 -6.23 4.19
CA ARG A 36 0.58 -6.75 2.87
C ARG A 36 0.26 -8.24 2.88
N GLN A 37 0.23 -8.86 4.07
CA GLN A 37 -0.01 -10.28 4.23
C GLN A 37 -1.44 -10.63 3.82
N SER A 38 -1.60 -11.60 2.91
CA SER A 38 -2.95 -12.06 2.53
C SER A 38 -3.53 -12.99 3.59
N ILE A 39 -4.84 -12.85 3.81
CA ILE A 39 -5.56 -13.49 4.91
C ILE A 39 -6.75 -14.26 4.34
N PHE A 40 -7.01 -15.42 4.91
CA PHE A 40 -8.28 -16.11 4.75
C PHE A 40 -9.09 -15.97 6.03
N LEU A 41 -10.22 -15.26 5.93
CA LEU A 41 -11.17 -15.09 7.00
C LEU A 41 -12.34 -16.06 6.81
N THR A 42 -12.53 -16.91 7.81
CA THR A 42 -13.66 -17.82 7.91
C THR A 42 -14.39 -17.64 9.23
N GLY A 43 -15.48 -18.36 9.41
CA GLY A 43 -16.26 -18.34 10.63
C GLY A 43 -17.55 -19.12 10.45
N LYS A 44 -18.14 -19.52 11.57
CA LYS A 44 -19.42 -20.22 11.63
C LYS A 44 -20.56 -19.36 11.09
N ALA A 45 -21.74 -19.97 10.95
CA ALA A 45 -22.96 -19.21 10.68
C ALA A 45 -23.19 -18.22 11.85
N GLY A 46 -23.50 -16.96 11.55
CA GLY A 46 -23.80 -15.97 12.59
C GLY A 46 -22.61 -15.38 13.34
N THR A 47 -21.36 -15.58 12.90
CA THR A 47 -20.15 -15.00 13.53
C THR A 47 -19.80 -13.58 13.04
N GLY A 48 -20.66 -12.96 12.23
CA GLY A 48 -20.50 -11.56 11.82
C GLY A 48 -19.55 -11.33 10.64
N LYS A 49 -19.20 -12.34 9.83
CA LYS A 49 -18.33 -12.20 8.64
C LYS A 49 -18.71 -11.02 7.73
N SER A 50 -20.00 -10.91 7.36
CA SER A 50 -20.49 -9.82 6.50
C SER A 50 -20.42 -8.46 7.20
N THR A 51 -20.64 -8.43 8.52
CA THR A 51 -20.49 -7.22 9.33
C THR A 51 -19.02 -6.76 9.36
N PHE A 52 -18.08 -7.69 9.52
CA PHE A 52 -16.65 -7.42 9.45
C PHE A 52 -16.21 -6.92 8.07
N LEU A 53 -16.70 -7.54 6.99
CA LEU A 53 -16.40 -7.08 5.62
C LEU A 53 -16.87 -5.63 5.43
N ARG A 54 -18.08 -5.30 5.87
CA ARG A 54 -18.60 -3.92 5.82
C ARG A 54 -17.72 -2.95 6.62
N TYR A 55 -17.28 -3.35 7.82
CA TYR A 55 -16.36 -2.56 8.64
C TYR A 55 -15.05 -2.25 7.92
N ILE A 56 -14.43 -3.26 7.33
CA ILE A 56 -13.18 -3.08 6.59
C ILE A 56 -13.37 -2.09 5.46
N THR A 57 -14.42 -2.27 4.66
CA THR A 57 -14.68 -1.39 3.51
C THR A 57 -14.95 0.06 3.92
N SER A 58 -15.48 0.30 5.13
CA SER A 58 -15.77 1.66 5.62
C SER A 58 -14.62 2.34 6.36
N HIS A 59 -13.71 1.56 6.97
CA HIS A 59 -12.65 2.07 7.85
C HIS A 59 -11.23 1.94 7.29
N THR A 60 -11.00 1.08 6.29
CA THR A 60 -9.66 0.89 5.76
C THR A 60 -9.16 2.13 5.02
N HIS A 61 -7.89 2.49 5.22
CA HIS A 61 -7.24 3.54 4.43
C HIS A 61 -6.76 3.04 3.07
N LYS A 62 -6.68 1.71 2.88
CA LYS A 62 -6.21 1.08 1.64
C LYS A 62 -7.21 1.24 0.50
N LYS A 63 -6.71 1.57 -0.69
CA LYS A 63 -7.52 1.53 -1.91
C LYS A 63 -7.94 0.08 -2.17
N HIS A 64 -9.23 -0.21 -2.12
CA HIS A 64 -9.72 -1.57 -2.17
C HIS A 64 -10.78 -1.80 -3.25
N VAL A 65 -10.92 -3.07 -3.63
CA VAL A 65 -12.03 -3.57 -4.48
C VAL A 65 -12.63 -4.81 -3.83
N VAL A 66 -13.95 -4.97 -3.96
CA VAL A 66 -14.69 -6.11 -3.43
C VAL A 66 -15.21 -6.95 -4.59
N LEU A 67 -14.89 -8.23 -4.57
CA LEU A 67 -15.18 -9.21 -5.60
C LEU A 67 -15.93 -10.40 -5.01
N ALA A 68 -16.67 -11.11 -5.86
CA ALA A 68 -17.30 -12.38 -5.50
C ALA A 68 -17.38 -13.33 -6.71
N PRO A 69 -17.54 -14.65 -6.53
CA PRO A 69 -17.64 -15.62 -7.62
C PRO A 69 -18.96 -15.52 -8.40
N THR A 70 -20.06 -15.16 -7.72
CA THR A 70 -21.42 -15.15 -8.29
C THR A 70 -22.04 -13.74 -8.27
N GLY A 71 -23.06 -13.54 -9.11
CA GLY A 71 -23.76 -12.26 -9.21
C GLY A 71 -24.44 -11.82 -7.92
N ILE A 72 -25.21 -12.71 -7.27
CA ILE A 72 -25.87 -12.42 -5.97
C ILE A 72 -24.84 -12.03 -4.92
N ALA A 73 -23.77 -12.82 -4.78
CA ALA A 73 -22.75 -12.56 -3.77
C ALA A 73 -22.10 -11.20 -4.00
N ALA A 74 -21.79 -10.86 -5.27
CA ALA A 74 -21.22 -9.56 -5.63
C ALA A 74 -22.16 -8.41 -5.25
N VAL A 75 -23.46 -8.52 -5.54
CA VAL A 75 -24.45 -7.49 -5.18
C VAL A 75 -24.58 -7.34 -3.66
N ASN A 76 -24.62 -8.44 -2.92
CA ASN A 76 -24.77 -8.43 -1.47
C ASN A 76 -23.63 -7.70 -0.74
N VAL A 77 -22.43 -7.73 -1.30
CA VAL A 77 -21.26 -7.01 -0.77
C VAL A 77 -21.02 -5.66 -1.44
N GLY A 78 -21.87 -5.23 -2.38
CA GLY A 78 -21.70 -4.00 -3.14
C GLY A 78 -20.48 -4.01 -4.08
N GLY A 79 -20.07 -5.20 -4.53
CA GLY A 79 -18.91 -5.44 -5.39
C GLY A 79 -19.27 -5.86 -6.81
N VAL A 80 -18.32 -6.47 -7.50
CA VAL A 80 -18.48 -7.03 -8.86
C VAL A 80 -18.01 -8.48 -8.92
N THR A 81 -18.38 -9.22 -9.96
CA THR A 81 -17.93 -10.61 -10.06
C THR A 81 -16.44 -10.68 -10.43
N LEU A 82 -15.73 -11.65 -9.86
CA LEU A 82 -14.31 -11.90 -10.12
C LEU A 82 -14.03 -12.07 -11.62
N HIS A 83 -14.88 -12.83 -12.31
CA HIS A 83 -14.80 -13.05 -13.75
C HIS A 83 -14.99 -11.75 -14.54
N SER A 84 -15.91 -10.87 -14.14
CA SER A 84 -16.13 -9.59 -14.86
C SER A 84 -14.97 -8.61 -14.66
N PHE A 85 -14.42 -8.53 -13.44
CA PHE A 85 -13.35 -7.60 -13.10
C PHE A 85 -12.04 -7.97 -13.80
N PHE A 86 -11.66 -9.24 -13.74
CA PHE A 86 -10.44 -9.77 -14.35
C PHE A 86 -10.66 -10.37 -15.75
N ARG A 87 -11.84 -10.21 -16.34
CA ARG A 87 -12.19 -10.74 -17.68
C ARG A 87 -11.78 -12.22 -17.86
N ILE A 88 -11.95 -13.03 -16.82
CA ILE A 88 -11.45 -14.41 -16.77
C ILE A 88 -12.33 -15.28 -17.67
N PRO A 89 -11.74 -16.10 -18.57
CA PRO A 89 -12.52 -17.00 -19.41
C PRO A 89 -13.14 -18.12 -18.57
N PHE A 90 -14.33 -18.58 -18.96
CA PHE A 90 -15.08 -19.63 -18.24
C PHE A 90 -14.59 -21.06 -18.56
N LYS A 91 -13.28 -21.23 -18.75
CA LYS A 91 -12.61 -22.51 -19.05
C LYS A 91 -11.62 -22.89 -17.94
N PRO A 92 -11.20 -24.16 -17.81
CA PRO A 92 -10.09 -24.50 -16.92
C PRO A 92 -8.82 -23.78 -17.40
N ILE A 93 -8.05 -23.21 -16.46
CA ILE A 93 -6.83 -22.47 -16.79
C ILE A 93 -5.64 -23.28 -16.29
N VAL A 94 -4.83 -23.79 -17.21
CA VAL A 94 -3.65 -24.57 -16.85
C VAL A 94 -2.41 -23.67 -16.76
N PRO A 95 -1.50 -23.91 -15.80
CA PRO A 95 -0.33 -23.05 -15.59
C PRO A 95 0.64 -22.94 -16.77
N ASP A 96 0.62 -23.93 -17.67
CA ASP A 96 1.51 -24.04 -18.83
C ASP A 96 0.83 -23.67 -20.15
N ASP A 97 -0.35 -23.05 -20.11
CA ASP A 97 -1.06 -22.56 -21.31
C ASP A 97 -0.20 -21.51 -22.05
N PRO A 98 0.19 -21.77 -23.31
CA PRO A 98 1.03 -20.84 -24.08
C PRO A 98 0.43 -19.44 -24.26
N ASP A 99 -0.90 -19.31 -24.23
CA ASP A 99 -1.58 -18.01 -24.43
C ASP A 99 -1.52 -17.14 -23.17
N PHE A 100 -1.25 -17.73 -22.01
CA PHE A 100 -1.12 -17.04 -20.73
C PHE A 100 0.31 -16.95 -20.22
N LEU A 101 1.30 -17.37 -21.00
CA LEU A 101 2.71 -17.15 -20.66
C LEU A 101 3.00 -15.64 -20.46
N PRO A 102 3.95 -15.27 -19.58
CA PRO A 102 4.22 -13.87 -19.21
C PRO A 102 4.44 -12.91 -20.40
N ASP A 103 5.04 -13.40 -21.49
CA ASP A 103 5.34 -12.60 -22.67
C ASP A 103 4.11 -12.40 -23.59
N ARG A 104 3.13 -13.30 -23.52
CA ARG A 104 1.95 -13.31 -24.43
C ARG A 104 0.66 -12.88 -23.76
N ILE A 105 0.59 -12.93 -22.43
CA ILE A 105 -0.63 -12.60 -21.68
C ILE A 105 -1.15 -11.19 -21.97
N LYS A 106 -0.27 -10.21 -22.21
CA LYS A 106 -0.69 -8.83 -22.58
C LYS A 106 -1.32 -8.75 -23.97
N GLN A 107 -0.92 -9.61 -24.89
CA GLN A 107 -1.50 -9.68 -26.23
C GLN A 107 -2.87 -10.35 -26.18
N ARG A 108 -3.01 -11.40 -25.34
CA ARG A 108 -4.26 -12.14 -25.16
C ARG A 108 -5.30 -11.38 -24.35
N MET A 109 -4.88 -10.79 -23.24
CA MET A 109 -5.74 -10.12 -22.25
C MET A 109 -5.66 -8.60 -22.43
N LYS A 110 -6.22 -8.05 -23.51
CA LYS A 110 -6.14 -6.60 -23.80
C LYS A 110 -6.95 -5.77 -22.80
N TYR A 111 -6.33 -5.40 -21.67
CA TYR A 111 -6.97 -4.59 -20.65
C TYR A 111 -6.98 -3.11 -21.04
N PRO A 112 -8.11 -2.40 -20.85
CA PRO A 112 -8.15 -0.97 -21.07
C PRO A 112 -7.24 -0.26 -20.07
N GLY A 113 -6.66 0.88 -20.47
CA GLY A 113 -5.74 1.65 -19.62
C GLY A 113 -6.33 2.04 -18.26
N SER A 114 -7.65 2.26 -18.19
CA SER A 114 -8.38 2.51 -16.93
C SER A 114 -8.30 1.33 -15.94
N LEU A 115 -8.48 0.10 -16.43
CA LEU A 115 -8.37 -1.11 -15.61
C LEU A 115 -6.92 -1.38 -15.19
N VAL A 116 -5.95 -1.15 -16.08
CA VAL A 116 -4.53 -1.28 -15.73
C VAL A 116 -4.13 -0.28 -14.65
N LYS A 117 -4.58 0.99 -14.78
CA LYS A 117 -4.37 2.01 -13.75
C LYS A 117 -5.02 1.60 -12.42
N LEU A 118 -6.24 1.10 -12.45
CA LEU A 118 -6.93 0.58 -11.26
C LEU A 118 -6.13 -0.55 -10.59
N ILE A 119 -5.71 -1.58 -11.34
CA ILE A 119 -4.92 -2.69 -10.79
C ILE A 119 -3.61 -2.20 -10.16
N ARG A 120 -2.95 -1.20 -10.75
CA ARG A 120 -1.73 -0.62 -10.17
C ARG A 120 -1.99 0.13 -8.87
N GLU A 121 -3.10 0.86 -8.77
CA GLU A 121 -3.43 1.68 -7.61
C GLU A 121 -4.10 0.91 -6.46
N VAL A 122 -4.84 -0.16 -6.75
CA VAL A 122 -5.48 -1.00 -5.71
C VAL A 122 -4.41 -1.60 -4.81
N GLU A 123 -4.67 -1.65 -3.52
CA GLU A 123 -3.77 -2.21 -2.50
C GLU A 123 -4.37 -3.47 -1.86
N LEU A 124 -5.70 -3.51 -1.72
CA LEU A 124 -6.45 -4.61 -1.10
C LEU A 124 -7.54 -5.14 -2.06
N ILE A 125 -7.55 -6.45 -2.29
CA ILE A 125 -8.58 -7.14 -3.06
C ILE A 125 -9.33 -8.08 -2.12
N ILE A 126 -10.62 -7.82 -1.92
CA ILE A 126 -11.49 -8.64 -1.07
C ILE A 126 -12.26 -9.58 -1.97
N ILE A 127 -12.26 -10.88 -1.68
CA ILE A 127 -13.02 -11.90 -2.42
C ILE A 127 -13.96 -12.59 -1.43
N ASP A 128 -15.25 -12.29 -1.49
CA ASP A 128 -16.28 -12.96 -0.70
C ASP A 128 -16.72 -14.28 -1.34
N GLU A 129 -17.31 -15.16 -0.55
CA GLU A 129 -17.72 -16.53 -0.94
C GLU A 129 -16.58 -17.33 -1.61
N ILE A 130 -15.35 -17.21 -1.07
CA ILE A 130 -14.15 -17.82 -1.67
C ILE A 130 -14.23 -19.36 -1.82
N SER A 131 -15.07 -20.04 -1.04
CA SER A 131 -15.24 -21.50 -1.09
C SER A 131 -15.69 -22.02 -2.46
N MET A 132 -16.40 -21.19 -3.24
CA MET A 132 -16.81 -21.53 -4.61
C MET A 132 -15.70 -21.32 -5.66
N VAL A 133 -14.58 -20.68 -5.30
CA VAL A 133 -13.51 -20.32 -6.23
C VAL A 133 -12.51 -21.46 -6.34
N ARG A 134 -12.12 -21.78 -7.57
CA ARG A 134 -11.18 -22.85 -7.87
C ARG A 134 -9.72 -22.42 -7.70
N ALA A 135 -8.83 -23.39 -7.45
CA ALA A 135 -7.39 -23.18 -7.37
C ALA A 135 -6.79 -22.50 -8.61
N ASP A 136 -7.16 -22.94 -9.82
CA ASP A 136 -6.68 -22.40 -11.10
C ASP A 136 -7.00 -20.91 -11.27
N ILE A 137 -8.16 -20.51 -10.77
CA ILE A 137 -8.61 -19.11 -10.83
C ILE A 137 -7.75 -18.22 -9.94
N ILE A 138 -7.34 -18.68 -8.76
CA ILE A 138 -6.47 -17.91 -7.86
C ILE A 138 -5.07 -17.73 -8.47
N ASP A 139 -4.50 -18.81 -9.03
CA ASP A 139 -3.21 -18.71 -9.72
C ASP A 139 -3.27 -17.82 -10.96
N PHE A 140 -4.40 -17.84 -11.68
CA PHE A 140 -4.59 -16.93 -12.81
C PHE A 140 -4.72 -15.46 -12.38
N VAL A 141 -5.41 -15.20 -11.26
CA VAL A 141 -5.47 -13.86 -10.65
C VAL A 141 -4.07 -13.39 -10.23
N ASP A 142 -3.27 -14.25 -9.60
CA ASP A 142 -1.86 -13.96 -9.27
C ASP A 142 -1.06 -13.55 -10.50
N LEU A 143 -1.13 -14.35 -11.57
CA LEU A 143 -0.46 -14.08 -12.84
C LEU A 143 -0.87 -12.74 -13.46
N LEU A 144 -2.17 -12.43 -13.48
CA LEU A 144 -2.70 -11.17 -13.99
C LEU A 144 -2.21 -9.98 -13.15
N LEU A 145 -2.28 -10.08 -11.83
CA LEU A 145 -1.87 -9.01 -10.93
C LEU A 145 -0.37 -8.73 -11.06
N ARG A 146 0.48 -9.77 -11.04
CA ARG A 146 1.94 -9.64 -11.27
C ARG A 146 2.27 -8.95 -12.59
N THR A 147 1.51 -9.26 -13.64
CA THR A 147 1.75 -8.72 -14.98
C THR A 147 1.33 -7.26 -15.14
N TYR A 148 0.15 -6.91 -14.64
CA TYR A 148 -0.42 -5.57 -14.82
C TYR A 148 0.03 -4.56 -13.76
N SER A 149 0.44 -5.03 -12.57
CA SER A 149 1.10 -4.19 -11.56
C SER A 149 2.54 -3.83 -11.95
N GLY A 150 3.18 -4.66 -12.77
CA GLY A 150 4.61 -4.52 -13.09
C GLY A 150 5.54 -5.15 -12.04
N ASN A 151 4.99 -5.88 -11.07
CA ASN A 151 5.74 -6.56 -10.02
C ASN A 151 5.65 -8.08 -10.20
N GLN A 152 6.58 -8.65 -10.99
CA GLN A 152 6.61 -10.09 -11.26
C GLN A 152 7.21 -10.93 -10.13
N ARG A 153 7.85 -10.29 -9.14
CA ARG A 153 8.62 -10.97 -8.09
C ARG A 153 7.76 -11.35 -6.89
N GLU A 154 6.79 -10.50 -6.56
CA GLU A 154 5.93 -10.73 -5.41
C GLU A 154 4.63 -11.43 -5.81
N PRO A 155 4.14 -12.39 -5.00
CA PRO A 155 2.80 -12.93 -5.15
C PRO A 155 1.74 -11.83 -5.25
N PHE A 156 0.75 -12.05 -6.11
CA PHE A 156 -0.31 -11.10 -6.44
C PHE A 156 0.19 -9.70 -6.84
N GLY A 157 1.43 -9.59 -7.32
CA GLY A 157 2.04 -8.32 -7.65
C GLY A 157 2.24 -7.37 -6.47
N GLY A 158 2.38 -7.91 -5.26
CA GLY A 158 2.50 -7.16 -4.01
C GLY A 158 1.16 -6.63 -3.46
N LYS A 159 0.03 -7.05 -4.04
CA LYS A 159 -1.31 -6.71 -3.55
C LYS A 159 -1.70 -7.62 -2.40
N GLN A 160 -2.43 -7.08 -1.44
CA GLN A 160 -2.98 -7.86 -0.34
C GLN A 160 -4.33 -8.45 -0.78
N LEU A 161 -4.54 -9.74 -0.56
CA LEU A 161 -5.83 -10.40 -0.76
C LEU A 161 -6.47 -10.73 0.59
N LEU A 162 -7.76 -10.43 0.71
CA LEU A 162 -8.61 -10.89 1.80
C LEU A 162 -9.63 -11.86 1.22
N PHE A 163 -9.44 -13.13 1.51
CA PHE A 163 -10.37 -14.19 1.15
C PHE A 163 -11.40 -14.32 2.26
N VAL A 164 -12.69 -14.16 1.96
CA VAL A 164 -13.78 -14.28 2.92
C VAL A 164 -14.70 -15.40 2.46
N GLY A 165 -15.08 -16.28 3.37
CA GLY A 165 -16.06 -17.32 3.08
C GLY A 165 -16.02 -18.44 4.09
N ASP A 166 -16.83 -19.46 3.84
CA ASP A 166 -16.89 -20.65 4.66
C ASP A 166 -16.60 -21.89 3.82
N ILE A 167 -15.45 -22.53 4.08
CA ILE A 167 -14.98 -23.68 3.31
C ILE A 167 -15.80 -24.95 3.55
N PHE A 168 -16.60 -25.00 4.62
CA PHE A 168 -17.48 -26.13 4.92
C PHE A 168 -18.83 -26.04 4.18
N GLN A 169 -19.05 -24.97 3.42
CA GLN A 169 -20.18 -24.87 2.49
C GLN A 169 -19.91 -25.67 1.20
N LEU A 170 -20.56 -25.30 0.10
CA LEU A 170 -20.45 -26.05 -1.15
C LEU A 170 -19.07 -25.92 -1.77
N GLU A 171 -18.60 -27.04 -2.30
CA GLU A 171 -17.37 -27.13 -3.09
C GLU A 171 -17.54 -26.43 -4.45
N PRO A 172 -16.45 -26.02 -5.12
CA PRO A 172 -16.51 -25.52 -6.48
C PRO A 172 -17.11 -26.55 -7.45
N VAL A 173 -18.08 -26.12 -8.27
CA VAL A 173 -18.71 -26.99 -9.26
C VAL A 173 -17.77 -27.21 -10.45
N LEU A 174 -17.52 -28.48 -10.76
CA LEU A 174 -16.69 -28.92 -11.88
C LEU A 174 -17.45 -29.89 -12.77
N SER A 175 -17.39 -29.66 -14.09
CA SER A 175 -17.75 -30.71 -15.04
C SER A 175 -16.71 -31.84 -15.01
N GLY A 176 -17.09 -33.03 -15.50
CA GLY A 176 -16.19 -34.19 -15.56
C GLY A 176 -14.86 -33.85 -16.27
N ASP A 177 -14.96 -33.27 -17.46
CA ASP A 177 -13.81 -32.87 -18.26
C ASP A 177 -12.89 -31.87 -17.54
N MET A 178 -13.45 -30.84 -16.88
CA MET A 178 -12.65 -29.87 -16.11
C MET A 178 -11.90 -30.55 -14.97
N ARG A 179 -12.57 -31.48 -14.27
CA ARG A 179 -11.98 -32.22 -13.16
C ARG A 179 -10.80 -33.07 -13.63
N ASP A 180 -10.92 -33.73 -14.76
CA ASP A 180 -9.86 -34.58 -15.31
C ASP A 180 -8.65 -33.78 -15.81
N ILE A 181 -8.87 -32.56 -16.31
CA ILE A 181 -7.79 -31.64 -16.68
C ILE A 181 -7.08 -31.12 -15.44
N LEU A 182 -7.82 -30.55 -14.48
CA LEU A 182 -7.25 -29.85 -13.32
C LEU A 182 -6.53 -30.78 -12.35
N ARG A 183 -6.98 -32.04 -12.21
CA ARG A 183 -6.32 -33.07 -11.38
C ARG A 183 -4.87 -33.35 -11.77
N LYS A 184 -4.46 -33.02 -13.00
CA LYS A 184 -3.06 -33.15 -13.45
C LYS A 184 -2.15 -32.08 -12.85
N PHE A 185 -2.70 -30.94 -12.45
CA PHE A 185 -1.94 -29.76 -12.04
C PHE A 185 -2.14 -29.38 -10.57
N TYR A 186 -3.28 -29.76 -9.99
CA TYR A 186 -3.71 -29.41 -8.64
C TYR A 186 -4.10 -30.66 -7.87
N ARG A 187 -3.75 -30.69 -6.58
CA ARG A 187 -4.11 -31.79 -5.67
C ARG A 187 -5.63 -31.93 -5.52
N ASP A 188 -6.31 -30.82 -5.39
CA ASP A 188 -7.74 -30.68 -5.22
C ASP A 188 -8.18 -29.31 -5.77
N PRO A 189 -9.50 -29.09 -6.00
CA PRO A 189 -9.95 -27.89 -6.70
C PRO A 189 -10.12 -26.67 -5.79
N PHE A 190 -9.89 -26.79 -4.48
CA PHE A 190 -10.15 -25.71 -3.53
C PHE A 190 -9.17 -24.55 -3.70
N PHE A 191 -9.62 -23.33 -3.48
CA PHE A 191 -8.79 -22.12 -3.63
C PHE A 191 -7.45 -22.22 -2.87
N PHE A 192 -7.44 -22.82 -1.67
CA PHE A 192 -6.26 -22.95 -0.81
C PHE A 192 -5.19 -23.92 -1.37
N SER A 193 -5.51 -24.67 -2.43
CA SER A 193 -4.59 -25.55 -3.14
C SER A 193 -3.94 -24.89 -4.36
N ALA A 194 -4.14 -23.57 -4.53
CA ALA A 194 -3.45 -22.79 -5.55
C ALA A 194 -1.92 -22.75 -5.30
N ARG A 195 -1.13 -22.81 -6.38
CA ARG A 195 0.34 -22.90 -6.29
C ARG A 195 0.98 -21.64 -5.75
N VAL A 196 0.33 -20.48 -5.88
CA VAL A 196 0.79 -19.23 -5.27
C VAL A 196 1.02 -19.38 -3.76
N PHE A 197 0.26 -20.25 -3.08
CA PHE A 197 0.39 -20.49 -1.64
C PHE A 197 1.60 -21.36 -1.25
N GLU A 198 2.34 -21.91 -2.23
CA GLU A 198 3.67 -22.50 -2.00
C GLU A 198 4.74 -21.41 -1.81
N ARG A 199 4.52 -20.22 -2.40
CA ARG A 199 5.44 -19.07 -2.32
C ARG A 199 5.08 -18.09 -1.21
N MET A 200 3.84 -18.13 -0.74
CA MET A 200 3.38 -17.35 0.39
C MET A 200 2.46 -18.15 1.29
N ARG A 201 2.70 -18.08 2.59
CA ARG A 201 1.83 -18.70 3.57
C ARG A 201 0.54 -17.89 3.69
N LEU A 202 -0.60 -18.52 3.41
CA LEU A 202 -1.91 -17.94 3.68
C LEU A 202 -2.17 -17.98 5.19
N VAL A 203 -2.66 -16.87 5.78
CA VAL A 203 -2.97 -16.80 7.22
C VAL A 203 -4.48 -17.04 7.41
N PRO A 204 -4.91 -18.20 7.94
CA PRO A 204 -6.32 -18.48 8.14
C PRO A 204 -6.78 -18.05 9.54
N ILE A 205 -7.78 -17.16 9.59
CA ILE A 205 -8.40 -16.66 10.81
C ILE A 205 -9.87 -17.08 10.83
N GLU A 206 -10.27 -17.83 11.85
CA GLU A 206 -11.65 -18.23 12.09
C GLU A 206 -12.28 -17.36 13.19
N LEU A 207 -13.34 -16.63 12.83
CA LEU A 207 -14.18 -15.94 13.80
C LEU A 207 -14.99 -16.97 14.60
N ARG A 208 -14.70 -17.08 15.91
CA ARG A 208 -15.33 -18.05 16.81
C ARG A 208 -16.55 -17.52 17.54
N LYS A 209 -16.57 -16.22 17.86
CA LYS A 209 -17.67 -15.60 18.61
C LYS A 209 -18.95 -15.57 17.77
N ILE A 210 -20.03 -16.12 18.32
CA ILE A 210 -21.35 -16.17 17.71
C ILE A 210 -22.18 -15.00 18.24
N TYR A 211 -22.76 -14.20 17.34
CA TYR A 211 -23.60 -13.05 17.72
C TYR A 211 -25.10 -13.35 17.67
N ARG A 212 -25.51 -14.48 17.07
CA ARG A 212 -26.90 -14.95 17.08
C ARG A 212 -27.20 -15.66 18.41
N GLN A 213 -27.36 -14.89 19.50
CA GLN A 213 -27.44 -15.39 20.88
C GLN A 213 -28.79 -16.01 21.26
N SER A 214 -29.88 -15.73 20.53
CA SER A 214 -31.22 -16.24 20.85
C SER A 214 -31.40 -17.73 20.56
N GLU A 215 -30.44 -18.39 19.90
CA GLU A 215 -30.57 -19.77 19.43
C GLU A 215 -29.25 -20.56 19.54
N GLY A 216 -28.65 -20.58 20.73
CA GLY A 216 -27.38 -21.27 20.99
C GLY A 216 -27.39 -22.73 20.52
N ASP A 217 -28.41 -23.49 20.92
CA ASP A 217 -28.54 -24.92 20.59
C ASP A 217 -28.60 -25.18 19.08
N PHE A 218 -29.28 -24.32 18.31
CA PHE A 218 -29.36 -24.47 16.86
C PHE A 218 -28.04 -24.16 16.18
N VAL A 219 -27.32 -23.12 16.64
CA VAL A 219 -26.01 -22.79 16.07
C VAL A 219 -24.99 -23.88 16.38
N GLU A 220 -25.03 -24.47 17.57
CA GLU A 220 -24.19 -25.61 17.92
C GLU A 220 -24.51 -26.86 17.09
N LEU A 221 -25.79 -27.15 16.87
CA LEU A 221 -26.22 -28.21 15.96
C LEU A 221 -25.65 -27.97 14.55
N LEU A 222 -25.80 -26.75 14.01
CA LEU A 222 -25.24 -26.38 12.71
C LEU A 222 -23.72 -26.53 12.66
N ASP A 223 -23.03 -26.26 13.76
CA ASP A 223 -21.58 -26.41 13.86
C ASP A 223 -21.14 -27.88 13.87
N ARG A 224 -21.85 -28.75 14.60
CA ARG A 224 -21.61 -30.20 14.57
C ARG A 224 -21.86 -30.78 13.17
N ILE A 225 -22.88 -30.28 12.47
CA ILE A 225 -23.14 -30.66 11.07
C ILE A 225 -22.04 -30.11 10.13
N ARG A 226 -21.59 -28.87 10.35
CA ARG A 226 -20.50 -28.23 9.59
C ARG A 226 -19.21 -29.05 9.62
N THR A 227 -18.84 -29.59 10.78
CA THR A 227 -17.60 -30.38 10.96
C THR A 227 -17.77 -31.88 10.70
N GLY A 228 -19.00 -32.35 10.47
CA GLY A 228 -19.31 -33.77 10.34
C GLY A 228 -19.20 -34.56 11.65
N SER A 229 -19.32 -33.89 12.80
CA SER A 229 -19.28 -34.49 14.14
C SER A 229 -20.66 -34.55 14.78
N VAL A 230 -21.69 -34.83 13.98
CA VAL A 230 -23.08 -34.91 14.41
C VAL A 230 -23.30 -36.12 15.32
N THR A 231 -24.10 -35.96 16.38
CA THR A 231 -24.47 -37.06 17.28
C THR A 231 -25.82 -37.67 16.90
N ARG A 232 -26.16 -38.84 17.47
CA ARG A 232 -27.50 -39.43 17.28
C ARG A 232 -28.61 -38.54 17.85
N GLU A 233 -28.36 -37.86 18.97
CA GLU A 233 -29.31 -36.95 19.60
C GLU A 233 -29.58 -35.73 18.72
N ASP A 234 -28.54 -35.19 18.08
CA ASP A 234 -28.66 -34.10 17.11
C ASP A 234 -29.58 -34.48 15.94
N LEU A 235 -29.42 -35.69 15.39
CA LEU A 235 -30.27 -36.18 14.30
C LEU A 235 -31.71 -36.38 14.74
N ILE A 236 -31.94 -36.90 15.95
CA ILE A 236 -33.29 -37.04 16.51
C ILE A 236 -33.92 -35.65 16.65
N HIS A 237 -33.20 -34.70 17.25
CA HIS A 237 -33.66 -33.33 17.44
C HIS A 237 -33.97 -32.64 16.09
N LEU A 238 -33.04 -32.71 15.13
CA LEU A 238 -33.23 -32.15 13.80
C LEU A 238 -34.48 -32.73 13.11
N ASN A 239 -34.67 -34.05 13.21
CA ASN A 239 -35.81 -34.74 12.61
C ASN A 239 -37.15 -34.49 13.33
N THR A 240 -37.18 -33.83 14.49
CA THR A 240 -38.45 -33.33 15.08
C THR A 240 -39.14 -32.28 14.19
N ARG A 241 -38.38 -31.62 13.32
CA ARG A 241 -38.89 -30.64 12.34
C ARG A 241 -39.46 -31.29 11.08
N TYR A 242 -39.47 -32.62 11.00
CA TYR A 242 -40.09 -33.36 9.92
C TYR A 242 -41.61 -33.26 10.02
N LEU A 243 -42.25 -32.74 8.96
CA LEU A 243 -43.71 -32.71 8.83
C LEU A 243 -44.17 -33.60 7.67
N THR A 244 -45.24 -34.35 7.90
CA THR A 244 -45.94 -35.09 6.85
C THR A 244 -46.77 -34.15 5.97
N ILE A 245 -46.95 -34.54 4.70
CA ILE A 245 -47.60 -33.76 3.62
C ILE A 245 -48.95 -33.09 4.03
N PRO A 246 -49.84 -33.72 4.82
CA PRO A 246 -51.10 -33.08 5.23
C PRO A 246 -50.92 -31.82 6.08
N SER A 247 -49.88 -31.76 6.92
CA SER A 247 -49.64 -30.64 7.86
C SER A 247 -48.92 -29.44 7.24
N LEU A 248 -48.35 -29.61 6.04
CA LEU A 248 -47.68 -28.54 5.29
C LEU A 248 -48.66 -27.63 4.54
N LEU A 249 -49.83 -28.15 4.18
CA LEU A 249 -50.88 -27.40 3.48
C LEU A 249 -51.54 -26.36 4.41
N ASP A 250 -51.77 -26.71 5.68
CA ASP A 250 -52.37 -25.81 6.69
C ASP A 250 -51.45 -24.63 7.10
N GLN A 251 -50.12 -24.77 6.99
CA GLN A 251 -49.17 -23.70 7.32
C GLN A 251 -48.82 -22.80 6.13
N ALA A 252 -49.03 -23.26 4.89
CA ALA A 252 -48.59 -22.57 3.68
C ALA A 252 -49.39 -21.29 3.35
N GLU A 253 -50.56 -21.08 3.96
CA GLU A 253 -51.45 -19.98 3.59
C GLU A 253 -51.15 -18.64 4.29
N THR A 254 -50.30 -18.61 5.32
CA THR A 254 -50.13 -17.38 6.14
C THR A 254 -48.75 -16.71 6.05
N LYS A 255 -47.70 -17.35 5.52
CA LYS A 255 -46.34 -16.76 5.44
C LYS A 255 -45.58 -17.11 4.14
N PRO A 256 -44.87 -16.15 3.52
CA PRO A 256 -44.02 -16.42 2.36
C PRO A 256 -42.90 -17.40 2.76
N THR A 257 -42.87 -18.56 2.10
CA THR A 257 -41.98 -19.68 2.45
C THR A 257 -41.25 -20.17 1.21
N MET A 258 -39.93 -20.29 1.29
CA MET A 258 -39.08 -20.82 0.22
C MET A 258 -38.84 -22.31 0.41
N THR A 259 -38.94 -23.10 -0.65
CA THR A 259 -38.60 -24.53 -0.60
C THR A 259 -37.20 -24.77 -1.17
N LEU A 260 -36.34 -25.48 -0.44
CA LEU A 260 -34.99 -25.84 -0.86
C LEU A 260 -34.92 -27.35 -1.06
N ALA A 261 -34.59 -27.79 -2.27
CA ALA A 261 -34.44 -29.21 -2.56
C ALA A 261 -33.03 -29.58 -3.02
N SER A 262 -32.63 -30.84 -2.79
CA SER A 262 -31.30 -31.32 -3.16
C SER A 262 -31.11 -31.42 -4.68
N ARG A 263 -32.16 -31.81 -5.42
CA ARG A 263 -32.10 -32.09 -6.86
C ARG A 263 -33.04 -31.22 -7.69
N ARG A 264 -32.76 -31.11 -8.99
CA ARG A 264 -33.52 -30.26 -9.93
C ARG A 264 -34.93 -30.81 -10.19
N ASP A 265 -35.06 -32.12 -10.41
CA ASP A 265 -36.34 -32.81 -10.62
C ASP A 265 -37.37 -32.53 -9.51
N MET A 266 -36.92 -32.52 -8.26
CA MET A 266 -37.77 -32.19 -7.10
C MET A 266 -38.22 -30.72 -7.10
N VAL A 267 -37.31 -29.81 -7.45
CA VAL A 267 -37.61 -28.38 -7.57
C VAL A 267 -38.65 -28.14 -8.67
N ASP A 268 -38.44 -28.76 -9.82
CA ASP A 268 -39.29 -28.62 -11.00
C ASP A 268 -40.72 -29.07 -10.68
N HIS A 269 -40.89 -30.25 -10.06
CA HIS A 269 -42.19 -30.76 -9.64
C HIS A 269 -42.95 -29.82 -8.67
N ILE A 270 -42.25 -29.24 -7.68
CA ILE A 270 -42.86 -28.32 -6.71
C ILE A 270 -43.29 -27.03 -7.41
N ASN A 271 -42.44 -26.52 -8.30
CA ASN A 271 -42.71 -25.31 -9.06
C ASN A 271 -43.90 -25.49 -10.02
N GLU A 272 -43.97 -26.62 -10.73
CA GLU A 272 -45.09 -26.98 -11.61
C GLU A 272 -46.40 -27.04 -10.82
N THR A 273 -46.42 -27.75 -9.69
CA THR A 273 -47.61 -27.87 -8.83
C THR A 273 -48.10 -26.49 -8.35
N ARG A 274 -47.17 -25.59 -8.00
CA ARG A 274 -47.51 -24.21 -7.58
C ARG A 274 -48.00 -23.35 -8.73
N LEU A 275 -47.45 -23.53 -9.93
CA LEU A 275 -47.91 -22.84 -11.13
C LEU A 275 -49.33 -23.29 -11.52
N GLU A 276 -49.61 -24.60 -11.43
CA GLU A 276 -50.94 -25.16 -11.70
C GLU A 276 -52.01 -24.54 -10.80
N ALA A 277 -51.70 -24.35 -9.52
CA ALA A 277 -52.60 -23.77 -8.52
C ALA A 277 -52.97 -22.29 -8.76
N ILE A 278 -52.29 -21.56 -9.65
CA ILE A 278 -52.66 -20.18 -9.99
C ILE A 278 -53.82 -20.16 -10.97
N GLU A 279 -54.94 -19.55 -10.58
CA GLU A 279 -56.13 -19.36 -11.43
C GLU A 279 -55.95 -18.19 -12.43
N ARG A 280 -54.94 -18.26 -13.31
CA ARG A 280 -54.70 -17.31 -14.40
C ARG A 280 -54.29 -18.02 -15.70
N PRO A 281 -54.45 -17.38 -16.87
CA PRO A 281 -54.08 -17.99 -18.16
C PRO A 281 -52.60 -18.34 -18.23
N LEU A 282 -52.29 -19.55 -18.73
CA LEU A 282 -50.95 -20.03 -18.97
C LEU A 282 -50.41 -19.47 -20.30
N VAL A 283 -49.19 -18.93 -20.29
CA VAL A 283 -48.43 -18.54 -21.49
C VAL A 283 -47.16 -19.37 -21.53
N VAL A 284 -46.86 -19.94 -22.70
CA VAL A 284 -45.71 -20.80 -22.93
C VAL A 284 -44.75 -20.13 -23.90
N PHE A 285 -43.48 -20.03 -23.53
CA PHE A 285 -42.41 -19.53 -24.38
C PHE A 285 -41.49 -20.68 -24.78
N THR A 286 -41.40 -20.97 -26.07
CA THR A 286 -40.57 -22.07 -26.59
C THR A 286 -39.17 -21.56 -26.93
N GLY A 287 -38.17 -22.12 -26.25
CA GLY A 287 -36.76 -21.85 -26.49
C GLY A 287 -36.27 -22.50 -27.77
N THR A 288 -35.14 -22.03 -28.28
CA THR A 288 -34.55 -22.55 -29.52
C THR A 288 -33.20 -23.21 -29.26
N ILE A 289 -33.06 -24.47 -29.67
CA ILE A 289 -31.79 -25.22 -29.63
C ILE A 289 -31.17 -25.21 -31.03
N ARG A 290 -29.87 -24.93 -31.11
CA ARG A 290 -29.08 -25.03 -32.35
C ARG A 290 -27.82 -25.86 -32.08
N GLY A 291 -27.58 -26.90 -32.87
CA GLY A 291 -26.44 -27.81 -32.66
C GLY A 291 -26.70 -28.82 -31.53
N ASP A 292 -25.65 -29.37 -30.95
CA ASP A 292 -25.70 -30.34 -29.85
C ASP A 292 -25.74 -29.65 -28.49
N PHE A 293 -26.96 -29.50 -27.96
CA PHE A 293 -27.22 -29.06 -26.61
C PHE A 293 -28.16 -30.08 -25.93
N PRO A 294 -27.65 -30.91 -25.01
CA PRO A 294 -28.46 -31.92 -24.34
C PRO A 294 -29.63 -31.30 -23.57
N GLU A 295 -30.85 -31.81 -23.79
CA GLU A 295 -32.08 -31.30 -23.14
C GLU A 295 -32.00 -31.37 -21.60
N ASN A 296 -31.32 -32.38 -21.06
CA ASN A 296 -31.11 -32.54 -19.62
C ASN A 296 -30.17 -31.48 -19.00
N SER A 297 -29.48 -30.71 -19.83
CA SER A 297 -28.47 -29.73 -19.43
C SER A 297 -28.96 -28.29 -19.63
N LEU A 298 -30.21 -28.11 -20.08
CA LEU A 298 -30.78 -26.80 -20.31
C LEU A 298 -30.79 -25.98 -19.01
N PRO A 299 -30.37 -24.70 -19.06
CA PRO A 299 -30.29 -23.84 -17.89
C PRO A 299 -31.67 -23.38 -17.41
N THR A 300 -32.65 -23.34 -18.31
CA THR A 300 -34.08 -23.15 -18.05
C THR A 300 -34.88 -24.07 -18.98
N ASP A 301 -36.19 -24.13 -18.78
CA ASP A 301 -37.07 -25.08 -19.47
C ASP A 301 -37.20 -24.73 -20.95
N LEU A 302 -37.17 -25.74 -21.82
CA LEU A 302 -37.37 -25.56 -23.26
C LEU A 302 -38.74 -24.93 -23.54
N GLU A 303 -39.77 -25.41 -22.85
CA GLU A 303 -41.10 -24.83 -22.84
C GLU A 303 -41.32 -24.12 -21.51
N LEU A 304 -40.92 -22.83 -21.46
CA LEU A 304 -41.04 -22.02 -20.26
C LEU A 304 -42.51 -21.62 -20.08
N SER A 305 -43.16 -22.31 -19.15
CA SER A 305 -44.57 -22.13 -18.80
C SER A 305 -44.72 -21.13 -17.66
N LEU A 306 -45.46 -20.04 -17.88
CA LEU A 306 -45.65 -18.96 -16.91
C LEU A 306 -47.12 -18.52 -16.81
N LYS A 307 -47.48 -17.97 -15.65
CA LYS A 307 -48.75 -17.28 -15.39
C LYS A 307 -48.43 -15.95 -14.74
N GLU A 308 -49.29 -14.95 -14.91
CA GLU A 308 -49.17 -13.73 -14.10
C GLU A 308 -49.28 -14.07 -12.61
N GLY A 309 -48.48 -13.40 -11.78
CA GLY A 309 -48.33 -13.74 -10.36
C GLY A 309 -47.38 -14.90 -10.08
N ALA A 310 -46.82 -15.56 -11.11
CA ALA A 310 -45.81 -16.60 -10.90
C ALA A 310 -44.54 -16.03 -10.26
N GLN A 311 -43.99 -16.75 -9.29
CA GLN A 311 -42.71 -16.41 -8.68
C GLN A 311 -41.59 -16.98 -9.54
N VAL A 312 -40.65 -16.13 -9.96
CA VAL A 312 -39.55 -16.49 -10.86
C VAL A 312 -38.21 -16.05 -10.29
N VAL A 313 -37.14 -16.73 -10.69
CA VAL A 313 -35.76 -16.39 -10.40
C VAL A 313 -35.01 -16.16 -11.71
N PHE A 314 -34.23 -15.10 -11.77
CA PHE A 314 -33.34 -14.84 -12.90
C PHE A 314 -32.14 -15.79 -12.86
N ILE A 315 -31.77 -16.39 -13.99
CA ILE A 315 -30.67 -17.37 -14.07
C ILE A 315 -29.43 -16.85 -14.81
N LYS A 316 -29.50 -15.61 -15.31
CA LYS A 316 -28.40 -14.92 -16.00
C LYS A 316 -28.36 -13.46 -15.53
N ASN A 317 -27.16 -12.88 -15.52
CA ASN A 317 -27.01 -11.45 -15.22
C ASN A 317 -27.49 -10.63 -16.42
N SER A 318 -28.28 -9.59 -16.17
CA SER A 318 -28.67 -8.64 -17.22
C SER A 318 -27.46 -7.86 -17.75
N PRO A 319 -27.40 -7.55 -19.06
CA PRO A 319 -26.36 -6.69 -19.64
C PRO A 319 -26.31 -5.30 -18.97
N ASP A 320 -27.48 -4.73 -18.68
CA ASP A 320 -27.65 -3.39 -18.09
C ASP A 320 -27.61 -3.37 -16.55
N ARG A 321 -27.32 -4.52 -15.91
CA ARG A 321 -27.25 -4.68 -14.44
C ARG A 321 -28.54 -4.33 -13.68
N LEU A 322 -29.69 -4.49 -14.34
CA LEU A 322 -31.02 -4.39 -13.74
C LEU A 322 -31.28 -5.52 -12.72
N TRP A 323 -30.85 -6.73 -13.04
CA TRP A 323 -30.88 -7.91 -12.16
C TRP A 323 -29.62 -8.77 -12.32
N VAL A 324 -29.42 -9.67 -11.35
CA VAL A 324 -28.34 -10.67 -11.35
C VAL A 324 -28.90 -12.09 -11.27
N ASN A 325 -28.11 -13.08 -11.68
CA ASN A 325 -28.44 -14.49 -11.54
C ASN A 325 -28.74 -14.80 -10.07
N GLY A 326 -29.98 -15.15 -9.77
CA GLY A 326 -30.54 -15.45 -8.45
C GLY A 326 -31.51 -14.40 -7.90
N THR A 327 -31.69 -13.26 -8.57
CA THR A 327 -32.72 -12.28 -8.22
C THR A 327 -34.10 -12.94 -8.34
N ILE A 328 -34.93 -12.83 -7.30
CA ILE A 328 -36.31 -13.32 -7.29
C ILE A 328 -37.25 -12.17 -7.65
N GLY A 329 -38.31 -12.48 -8.38
CA GLY A 329 -39.37 -11.54 -8.70
C GLY A 329 -40.69 -12.26 -8.93
N THR A 330 -41.73 -11.46 -9.15
CA THR A 330 -43.07 -11.93 -9.48
C THR A 330 -43.42 -11.43 -10.87
N VAL A 331 -43.95 -12.30 -11.73
CA VAL A 331 -44.45 -11.91 -13.05
C VAL A 331 -45.63 -10.95 -12.84
N GLU A 332 -45.48 -9.71 -13.30
CA GLU A 332 -46.51 -8.67 -13.17
C GLU A 332 -47.41 -8.65 -14.40
N THR A 333 -46.81 -8.57 -15.59
CA THR A 333 -47.49 -8.53 -16.88
C THR A 333 -46.99 -9.69 -17.73
N LEU A 334 -47.91 -10.44 -18.34
CA LEU A 334 -47.56 -11.57 -19.20
C LEU A 334 -48.39 -11.58 -20.48
N THR A 335 -47.73 -11.44 -21.62
CA THR A 335 -48.34 -11.60 -22.95
C THR A 335 -47.47 -12.52 -23.81
N LYS A 336 -47.90 -12.84 -25.04
CA LYS A 336 -47.13 -13.72 -25.94
C LYS A 336 -45.75 -13.17 -26.32
N ASP A 337 -45.59 -11.85 -26.31
CA ASP A 337 -44.37 -11.17 -26.78
C ASP A 337 -43.65 -10.39 -25.66
N LEU A 338 -44.24 -10.31 -24.47
CA LEU A 338 -43.73 -9.51 -23.36
C LEU A 338 -43.85 -10.24 -22.03
N ILE A 339 -42.73 -10.30 -21.30
CA ILE A 339 -42.65 -10.73 -19.91
C ILE A 339 -42.15 -9.55 -19.09
N GLU A 340 -42.95 -9.08 -18.14
CA GLU A 340 -42.52 -8.09 -17.15
C GLU A 340 -42.49 -8.72 -15.76
N VAL A 341 -41.36 -8.56 -15.08
CA VAL A 341 -41.15 -9.08 -13.73
C VAL A 341 -40.99 -7.91 -12.77
N ARG A 342 -41.82 -7.90 -11.73
CA ARG A 342 -41.66 -7.02 -10.56
C ARG A 342 -40.65 -7.64 -9.61
N LEU A 343 -39.57 -6.92 -9.34
CA LEU A 343 -38.56 -7.30 -8.37
C LEU A 343 -39.00 -6.92 -6.94
N GLU A 344 -38.32 -7.46 -5.92
CA GLU A 344 -38.63 -7.17 -4.51
C GLU A 344 -38.54 -5.68 -4.12
N ASN A 345 -37.71 -4.90 -4.84
CA ASN A 345 -37.58 -3.45 -4.65
C ASN A 345 -38.77 -2.66 -5.24
N GLY A 346 -39.73 -3.33 -5.86
CA GLY A 346 -40.90 -2.74 -6.51
C GLY A 346 -40.67 -2.28 -7.95
N SER A 347 -39.44 -2.37 -8.50
CA SER A 347 -39.20 -2.02 -9.89
C SER A 347 -39.69 -3.12 -10.83
N ILE A 348 -40.24 -2.70 -11.96
CA ILE A 348 -40.77 -3.58 -13.00
C ILE A 348 -39.82 -3.51 -14.20
N HIS A 349 -39.42 -4.66 -14.72
CA HIS A 349 -38.53 -4.74 -15.87
C HIS A 349 -39.02 -5.76 -16.90
N ALA A 350 -38.91 -5.39 -18.17
CA ALA A 350 -39.09 -6.31 -19.29
C ALA A 350 -37.90 -7.27 -19.38
N VAL A 351 -38.20 -8.55 -19.65
CA VAL A 351 -37.19 -9.60 -19.78
C VAL A 351 -37.02 -9.96 -21.25
N GLU A 352 -35.78 -10.01 -21.72
CA GLU A 352 -35.45 -10.39 -23.09
C GLU A 352 -34.83 -11.80 -23.16
N PRO A 353 -34.99 -12.53 -24.28
CA PRO A 353 -34.33 -13.82 -24.50
C PRO A 353 -32.81 -13.72 -24.51
N GLU A 354 -32.15 -14.72 -23.94
CA GLU A 354 -30.70 -14.79 -23.79
C GLU A 354 -30.16 -16.10 -24.37
N LYS A 355 -28.93 -16.05 -24.92
CA LYS A 355 -28.24 -17.23 -25.47
C LYS A 355 -27.31 -17.87 -24.43
N TRP A 356 -27.34 -19.20 -24.32
CA TRP A 356 -26.35 -20.05 -23.66
C TRP A 356 -25.67 -20.95 -24.69
N SER A 357 -24.39 -21.25 -24.47
CA SER A 357 -23.61 -22.14 -25.33
C SER A 357 -23.16 -23.38 -24.56
N ASN A 358 -23.32 -24.56 -25.16
CA ASN A 358 -22.77 -25.81 -24.68
C ASN A 358 -21.34 -25.97 -25.21
N ILE A 359 -20.37 -25.93 -24.31
CA ILE A 359 -18.95 -25.87 -24.67
C ILE A 359 -18.24 -27.07 -24.05
N ARG A 360 -17.56 -27.84 -24.90
CA ARG A 360 -16.63 -28.89 -24.47
C ARG A 360 -15.20 -28.36 -24.45
N TYR A 361 -14.44 -28.76 -23.43
CA TYR A 361 -13.04 -28.39 -23.30
C TYR A 361 -12.14 -29.58 -23.61
N ILE A 362 -11.24 -29.41 -24.58
CA ILE A 362 -10.27 -30.44 -24.97
C ILE A 362 -8.88 -29.91 -24.66
N TYR A 363 -8.14 -30.64 -23.81
CA TYR A 363 -6.74 -30.38 -23.54
C TYR A 363 -5.86 -31.13 -24.55
N ASP A 364 -5.11 -30.39 -25.33
CA ASP A 364 -4.11 -30.92 -26.25
C ASP A 364 -2.74 -30.94 -25.57
N SER A 365 -2.15 -32.13 -25.41
CA SER A 365 -0.85 -32.32 -24.76
C SER A 365 0.33 -31.86 -25.60
N GLN A 366 0.20 -31.80 -26.93
CA GLN A 366 1.26 -31.34 -27.83
C GLN A 366 1.34 -29.82 -27.83
N THR A 367 0.20 -29.15 -27.95
CA THR A 367 0.14 -27.68 -27.94
C THR A 367 0.02 -27.08 -26.55
N ARG A 368 -0.27 -27.89 -25.51
CA ARG A 368 -0.55 -27.47 -24.12
C ARG A 368 -1.68 -26.46 -24.02
N LYS A 369 -2.63 -26.52 -24.96
CA LYS A 369 -3.77 -25.61 -25.05
C LYS A 369 -5.07 -26.29 -24.69
N ILE A 370 -5.98 -25.48 -24.18
CA ILE A 370 -7.38 -25.87 -23.99
C ILE A 370 -8.20 -25.18 -25.07
N TYR A 371 -8.76 -26.00 -25.95
CA TYR A 371 -9.67 -25.58 -27.00
C TYR A 371 -11.11 -25.62 -26.50
N GLU A 372 -11.89 -24.63 -26.92
CA GLU A 372 -13.33 -24.56 -26.69
C GLU A 372 -14.03 -25.01 -27.97
N GLU A 373 -14.85 -26.04 -27.87
CA GLU A 373 -15.70 -26.50 -28.95
C GLU A 373 -17.16 -26.20 -28.58
N GLU A 374 -17.79 -25.23 -29.26
CA GLU A 374 -19.23 -24.97 -29.11
C GLU A 374 -19.98 -26.09 -29.84
N LEU A 375 -20.45 -27.06 -29.07
CA LEU A 375 -21.22 -28.19 -29.58
C LEU A 375 -22.62 -27.74 -30.01
N GLY A 376 -23.19 -26.77 -29.29
CA GLY A 376 -24.50 -26.21 -29.57
C GLY A 376 -24.84 -24.99 -28.71
N SER A 377 -26.02 -24.45 -28.91
CA SER A 377 -26.54 -23.31 -28.17
C SER A 377 -28.03 -23.40 -27.91
N PHE A 378 -28.46 -22.75 -26.84
CA PHE A 378 -29.85 -22.66 -26.40
C PHE A 378 -30.21 -21.20 -26.18
N THR A 379 -31.32 -20.72 -26.74
CA THR A 379 -31.80 -19.35 -26.55
C THR A 379 -33.20 -19.36 -25.95
N GLN A 380 -33.37 -18.67 -24.82
CA GLN A 380 -34.62 -18.62 -24.05
C GLN A 380 -34.61 -17.44 -23.06
N TYR A 381 -35.75 -17.05 -22.50
CA TYR A 381 -35.80 -16.07 -21.41
C TYR A 381 -35.02 -16.54 -20.17
N PRO A 382 -34.16 -15.68 -19.56
CA PRO A 382 -33.28 -16.03 -18.44
C PRO A 382 -34.00 -16.08 -17.09
N ILE A 383 -35.16 -16.72 -17.04
CA ILE A 383 -35.96 -16.90 -15.83
C ILE A 383 -36.40 -18.36 -15.68
N LYS A 384 -36.64 -18.77 -14.43
CA LYS A 384 -37.22 -20.06 -14.07
C LYS A 384 -38.15 -19.88 -12.87
N LEU A 385 -39.15 -20.75 -12.72
CA LEU A 385 -40.03 -20.75 -11.54
C LEU A 385 -39.22 -20.89 -10.23
N ALA A 386 -39.68 -20.25 -9.16
CA ALA A 386 -38.88 -20.05 -7.96
C ALA A 386 -39.65 -20.15 -6.63
N TRP A 387 -40.71 -20.96 -6.56
CA TRP A 387 -41.28 -21.38 -5.27
C TRP A 387 -40.38 -22.40 -4.56
N ALA A 388 -39.66 -23.19 -5.36
CA ALA A 388 -38.58 -24.05 -4.94
C ALA A 388 -37.28 -23.67 -5.66
N LEU A 389 -36.15 -23.82 -4.94
CA LEU A 389 -34.81 -23.65 -5.47
C LEU A 389 -33.95 -24.86 -5.07
N THR A 390 -32.93 -25.14 -5.86
CA THR A 390 -31.92 -26.12 -5.42
C THR A 390 -31.09 -25.54 -4.28
N ILE A 391 -30.65 -26.38 -3.35
CA ILE A 391 -29.79 -25.96 -2.23
C ILE A 391 -28.56 -25.19 -2.75
N HIS A 392 -27.99 -25.62 -3.87
CA HIS A 392 -26.86 -24.94 -4.51
C HIS A 392 -27.17 -23.50 -4.93
N LYS A 393 -28.37 -23.24 -5.45
CA LYS A 393 -28.78 -21.89 -5.87
C LYS A 393 -29.21 -21.00 -4.71
N SER A 394 -29.42 -21.58 -3.53
CA SER A 394 -29.78 -20.83 -2.32
C SER A 394 -28.57 -20.26 -1.56
N GLN A 395 -27.33 -20.61 -1.94
CA GLN A 395 -26.15 -20.15 -1.21
C GLN A 395 -26.04 -18.62 -1.22
N GLY A 396 -25.68 -18.07 -0.07
CA GLY A 396 -25.63 -16.63 0.17
C GLY A 396 -27.00 -15.98 0.45
N LEU A 397 -28.11 -16.72 0.34
CA LEU A 397 -29.45 -16.26 0.72
C LEU A 397 -29.77 -16.59 2.17
N THR A 398 -30.74 -15.91 2.76
CA THR A 398 -31.22 -16.18 4.13
C THR A 398 -32.72 -15.96 4.17
N PHE A 399 -33.45 -16.91 4.76
CA PHE A 399 -34.91 -16.91 4.78
C PHE A 399 -35.43 -17.01 6.22
N ASN A 400 -36.61 -16.46 6.46
CA ASN A 400 -37.29 -16.57 7.75
C ASN A 400 -37.97 -17.94 7.91
N ASN A 401 -38.62 -18.45 6.85
CA ASN A 401 -39.25 -19.76 6.82
C ASN A 401 -38.74 -20.54 5.61
N VAL A 402 -38.29 -21.78 5.83
CA VAL A 402 -37.73 -22.64 4.79
C VAL A 402 -38.30 -24.05 4.92
N ILE A 403 -38.73 -24.61 3.80
CA ILE A 403 -39.00 -26.05 3.69
C ILE A 403 -37.79 -26.69 3.04
N ILE A 404 -37.17 -27.68 3.69
CA ILE A 404 -35.97 -28.37 3.20
C ILE A 404 -36.35 -29.79 2.81
N ASP A 405 -36.05 -30.15 1.56
CA ASP A 405 -36.32 -31.46 0.99
C ASP A 405 -35.03 -32.07 0.44
N ILE A 406 -34.40 -32.91 1.25
CA ILE A 406 -33.15 -33.61 0.89
C ILE A 406 -33.45 -34.88 0.08
N GLY A 407 -34.70 -35.36 0.08
CA GLY A 407 -35.19 -36.45 -0.77
C GLY A 407 -34.39 -37.74 -0.58
N ARG A 408 -33.59 -38.11 -1.60
CA ARG A 408 -32.75 -39.33 -1.59
C ARG A 408 -31.43 -39.18 -0.83
N GLY A 409 -31.14 -38.01 -0.27
CA GLY A 409 -29.92 -37.71 0.46
C GLY A 409 -29.04 -36.64 -0.19
N ALA A 410 -28.07 -36.16 0.56
CA ALA A 410 -27.05 -35.23 0.07
C ALA A 410 -26.02 -35.96 -0.80
N PHE A 411 -25.54 -35.30 -1.86
CA PHE A 411 -24.58 -35.90 -2.80
C PHE A 411 -23.25 -35.13 -2.92
N THR A 412 -23.15 -33.94 -2.33
CA THR A 412 -21.90 -33.19 -2.18
C THR A 412 -21.67 -32.80 -0.73
N GLY A 413 -20.40 -32.69 -0.34
CA GLY A 413 -20.02 -32.22 0.99
C GLY A 413 -20.59 -30.83 1.26
N GLY A 414 -21.00 -30.58 2.51
CA GLY A 414 -21.55 -29.29 2.94
C GLY A 414 -22.96 -28.98 2.45
N GLN A 415 -23.59 -29.80 1.60
CA GLN A 415 -24.93 -29.51 1.05
C GLN A 415 -26.00 -29.43 2.15
N THR A 416 -26.04 -30.41 3.05
CA THR A 416 -26.96 -30.41 4.20
C THR A 416 -26.72 -29.18 5.09
N TYR A 417 -25.45 -28.87 5.38
CA TYR A 417 -25.09 -27.68 6.14
C TYR A 417 -25.57 -26.38 5.49
N VAL A 418 -25.39 -26.23 4.16
CA VAL A 418 -25.86 -25.05 3.41
C VAL A 418 -27.37 -24.92 3.51
N ALA A 419 -28.13 -26.01 3.31
CA ALA A 419 -29.59 -26.00 3.38
C ALA A 419 -30.10 -25.52 4.75
N LEU A 420 -29.59 -26.13 5.82
CA LEU A 420 -30.02 -25.81 7.19
C LEU A 420 -29.62 -24.39 7.59
N SER A 421 -28.41 -23.95 7.20
CA SER A 421 -27.91 -22.60 7.50
C SER A 421 -28.63 -21.46 6.77
N ARG A 422 -29.47 -21.75 5.76
CA ARG A 422 -30.28 -20.71 5.10
C ARG A 422 -31.41 -20.21 5.99
N CYS A 423 -31.84 -21.00 6.98
CA CYS A 423 -32.88 -20.58 7.91
C CYS A 423 -32.31 -19.68 9.01
N ARG A 424 -33.07 -18.66 9.41
CA ARG A 424 -32.70 -17.81 10.55
C ARG A 424 -32.90 -18.51 11.88
N SER A 425 -33.95 -19.32 11.98
CA SER A 425 -34.31 -20.01 13.22
C SER A 425 -34.59 -21.49 13.06
N PHE A 426 -34.40 -22.26 14.13
CA PHE A 426 -34.79 -23.69 14.16
C PHE A 426 -36.30 -23.86 13.95
N GLU A 427 -37.11 -22.98 14.53
CA GLU A 427 -38.58 -22.98 14.38
C GLU A 427 -39.05 -22.61 12.96
N GLY A 428 -38.30 -21.75 12.25
CA GLY A 428 -38.61 -21.37 10.87
C GLY A 428 -38.27 -22.47 9.86
N MET A 429 -37.56 -23.51 10.29
CA MET A 429 -37.13 -24.61 9.43
C MET A 429 -38.12 -25.75 9.48
N THR A 430 -38.52 -26.26 8.32
CA THR A 430 -39.37 -27.45 8.20
C THR A 430 -38.69 -28.46 7.30
N LEU A 431 -38.69 -29.73 7.69
CA LEU A 431 -38.12 -30.81 6.87
C LEU A 431 -39.24 -31.59 6.18
N ARG A 432 -39.12 -31.77 4.86
CA ARG A 432 -40.00 -32.64 4.06
C ARG A 432 -39.47 -34.07 3.93
N SER A 433 -38.19 -34.26 4.25
CA SER A 433 -37.52 -35.56 4.34
C SER A 433 -36.64 -35.57 5.59
N THR A 434 -36.52 -36.72 6.25
CA THR A 434 -35.58 -36.86 7.38
C THR A 434 -34.12 -36.76 6.90
N VAL A 435 -33.25 -36.28 7.79
CA VAL A 435 -31.80 -36.22 7.58
C VAL A 435 -31.16 -37.42 8.27
N ALA A 436 -30.33 -38.14 7.52
CA ALA A 436 -29.55 -39.26 8.03
C ALA A 436 -28.06 -38.89 8.16
N ASP A 437 -27.33 -39.68 8.95
CA ASP A 437 -25.88 -39.52 9.15
C ASP A 437 -25.10 -39.49 7.82
N ARG A 438 -25.48 -40.34 6.85
CA ARG A 438 -24.90 -40.40 5.50
C ARG A 438 -25.03 -39.09 4.70
N ASP A 439 -25.98 -38.22 5.08
CA ASP A 439 -26.22 -36.95 4.40
C ASP A 439 -25.29 -35.83 4.92
N ILE A 440 -24.47 -36.13 5.93
CA ILE A 440 -23.57 -35.18 6.58
C ILE A 440 -22.15 -35.70 6.41
N PHE A 441 -21.46 -35.16 5.40
CA PHE A 441 -20.06 -35.50 5.15
C PHE A 441 -19.27 -34.27 4.69
N VAL A 442 -17.99 -34.27 5.01
CA VAL A 442 -17.04 -33.18 4.74
C VAL A 442 -15.82 -33.75 4.05
N ASN A 443 -15.29 -33.02 3.07
CA ASN A 443 -14.09 -33.42 2.36
C ASN A 443 -12.87 -33.43 3.29
N PRO A 444 -12.05 -34.49 3.33
CA PRO A 444 -10.85 -34.55 4.16
C PRO A 444 -9.86 -33.40 3.93
N ALA A 445 -9.79 -32.85 2.71
CA ALA A 445 -8.92 -31.70 2.41
C ALA A 445 -9.31 -30.45 3.23
N ILE A 446 -10.63 -30.21 3.39
CA ILE A 446 -11.18 -29.11 4.19
C ILE A 446 -10.81 -29.29 5.66
N ILE A 447 -10.97 -30.52 6.19
CA ILE A 447 -10.62 -30.85 7.59
C ILE A 447 -9.12 -30.64 7.85
N ASN A 448 -8.26 -31.06 6.92
CA ASN A 448 -6.82 -30.88 7.07
C ASN A 448 -6.43 -29.40 7.05
N PHE A 449 -7.05 -28.60 6.19
CA PHE A 449 -6.81 -27.16 6.15
C PHE A 449 -7.33 -26.46 7.41
N SER A 450 -8.50 -26.85 7.93
CA SER A 450 -9.11 -26.24 9.12
C SER A 450 -8.29 -26.41 10.40
N ARG A 451 -7.40 -27.41 10.48
CA ARG A 451 -6.48 -27.60 11.61
C ARG A 451 -5.48 -26.46 11.78
N SER A 452 -5.21 -25.70 10.72
CA SER A 452 -4.29 -24.55 10.76
C SER A 452 -4.96 -23.24 11.19
N PHE A 453 -6.28 -23.24 11.40
CA PHE A 453 -7.03 -22.03 11.73
C PHE A 453 -6.64 -21.47 13.09
N ASN A 454 -6.45 -20.15 13.14
CA ASN A 454 -6.05 -19.44 14.36
C ASN A 454 -4.74 -19.95 14.98
N ASP A 455 -3.85 -20.57 14.18
CA ASP A 455 -2.54 -21.01 14.65
C ASP A 455 -1.70 -19.77 15.06
N PRO A 456 -1.35 -19.65 16.35
CA PRO A 456 -0.65 -18.47 16.86
C PRO A 456 0.72 -18.30 16.20
N ILE A 457 1.41 -19.40 15.85
CA ILE A 457 2.74 -19.34 15.23
C ILE A 457 2.64 -18.65 13.86
N ILE A 458 1.64 -19.03 13.07
CA ILE A 458 1.42 -18.46 11.72
C ILE A 458 1.10 -16.97 11.81
N ILE A 459 0.21 -16.62 12.74
CA ILE A 459 -0.25 -15.24 12.91
C ILE A 459 0.91 -14.37 13.42
N ASP A 460 1.66 -14.83 14.42
CA ASP A 460 2.77 -14.06 15.00
C ASP A 460 3.95 -13.93 14.03
N GLU A 461 4.25 -14.96 13.22
CA GLU A 461 5.21 -14.88 12.11
C GLU A 461 4.79 -13.82 11.09
N ALA A 462 3.51 -13.83 10.68
CA ALA A 462 2.96 -12.85 9.76
C ALA A 462 3.05 -11.42 10.31
N MET A 463 2.74 -11.23 11.59
CA MET A 463 2.83 -9.93 12.26
C MET A 463 4.29 -9.44 12.34
N ARG A 464 5.23 -10.30 12.76
CA ARG A 464 6.66 -9.95 12.82
C ARG A 464 7.22 -9.59 11.46
N LYS A 465 6.90 -10.37 10.43
CA LYS A 465 7.33 -10.08 9.05
C LYS A 465 6.78 -8.75 8.57
N ALA A 466 5.51 -8.48 8.84
CA ALA A 466 4.89 -7.23 8.43
C ALA A 466 5.46 -6.00 9.15
N HIS A 467 5.71 -6.11 10.45
CA HIS A 467 6.39 -5.06 11.21
C HIS A 467 7.77 -4.77 10.61
N ALA A 468 8.52 -5.82 10.25
CA ALA A 468 9.81 -5.67 9.59
C ALA A 468 9.70 -4.97 8.23
N ASP A 469 8.73 -5.36 7.39
CA ASP A 469 8.50 -4.74 6.09
C ASP A 469 8.19 -3.23 6.22
N GLU A 470 7.39 -2.84 7.22
CA GLU A 470 7.11 -1.43 7.52
C GLU A 470 8.38 -0.69 7.97
N CYS A 471 9.14 -1.26 8.90
CA CYS A 471 10.43 -0.73 9.33
C CYS A 471 11.38 -0.50 8.15
N TYR A 472 11.48 -1.46 7.21
CA TYR A 472 12.35 -1.35 6.04
C TYR A 472 11.89 -0.28 5.05
N LEU A 473 10.59 -0.17 4.80
CA LEU A 473 10.04 0.90 3.94
C LEU A 473 10.31 2.28 4.54
N ASN A 474 10.10 2.43 5.84
CA ASN A 474 10.39 3.67 6.56
C ASN A 474 11.89 3.97 6.61
N ALA A 475 12.74 2.94 6.74
CA ALA A 475 14.19 3.10 6.68
C ALA A 475 14.64 3.65 5.32
N ILE A 476 14.11 3.10 4.22
CA ILE A 476 14.39 3.58 2.86
C ILE A 476 13.93 5.03 2.69
N ALA A 477 12.72 5.36 3.14
CA ALA A 477 12.18 6.72 3.02
C ALA A 477 12.99 7.76 3.82
N ASN A 478 13.53 7.40 4.99
CA ASN A 478 14.40 8.29 5.78
C ASN A 478 15.79 8.42 5.17
N ALA A 479 16.36 7.32 4.65
CA ALA A 479 17.64 7.37 3.94
C ALA A 479 17.55 8.27 2.69
N ASP A 480 16.43 8.24 1.98
CA ASP A 480 16.18 9.09 0.80
C ASP A 480 16.07 10.58 1.15
N LYS A 481 15.69 10.90 2.38
CA LYS A 481 15.67 12.27 2.92
C LYS A 481 17.02 12.70 3.50
N GLY A 482 17.99 11.80 3.60
CA GLY A 482 19.30 12.04 4.21
C GLY A 482 19.38 11.81 5.72
N ASP A 483 18.28 11.39 6.38
CA ASP A 483 18.29 11.02 7.79
C ASP A 483 18.78 9.57 7.96
N LEU A 484 20.09 9.40 7.83
CA LEU A 484 20.75 8.10 7.90
C LEU A 484 20.69 7.48 9.31
N ALA A 485 20.65 8.31 10.36
CA ALA A 485 20.57 7.83 11.73
C ALA A 485 19.23 7.14 11.98
N ARG A 486 18.11 7.82 11.67
CA ARG A 486 16.78 7.23 11.81
C ARG A 486 16.57 6.06 10.86
N ALA A 487 17.11 6.14 9.65
CA ALA A 487 17.06 5.03 8.70
C ALA A 487 17.76 3.77 9.26
N PHE A 488 18.91 3.93 9.92
CA PHE A 488 19.65 2.82 10.52
C PHE A 488 18.91 2.22 11.72
N GLU A 489 18.33 3.04 12.60
CA GLU A 489 17.51 2.56 13.72
C GLU A 489 16.34 1.69 13.23
N LEU A 490 15.59 2.18 12.26
CA LEU A 490 14.47 1.46 11.66
C LEU A 490 14.92 0.18 10.96
N PHE A 491 16.06 0.20 10.26
CA PHE A 491 16.63 -1.00 9.65
C PHE A 491 16.98 -2.06 10.69
N VAL A 492 17.60 -1.67 11.81
CA VAL A 492 17.94 -2.59 12.91
C VAL A 492 16.68 -3.14 13.57
N GLU A 493 15.68 -2.31 13.80
CA GLU A 493 14.38 -2.74 14.34
C GLU A 493 13.71 -3.77 13.43
N GLY A 494 13.64 -3.49 12.13
CA GLY A 494 13.12 -4.43 11.14
C GLY A 494 13.89 -5.74 11.14
N ASN A 495 15.23 -5.69 11.19
CA ASN A 495 16.08 -6.89 11.19
C ASN A 495 15.98 -7.73 12.47
N LYS A 496 15.68 -7.12 13.63
CA LYS A 496 15.36 -7.86 14.85
C LYS A 496 14.05 -8.63 14.73
N SER A 497 13.06 -8.07 14.03
CA SER A 497 11.76 -8.69 13.83
C SER A 497 11.79 -9.79 12.76
N TRP A 498 12.40 -9.50 11.61
CA TRP A 498 12.58 -10.45 10.51
C TRP A 498 13.88 -10.17 9.74
N PRO A 499 14.92 -11.02 9.85
CA PRO A 499 16.22 -10.75 9.24
C PRO A 499 16.19 -10.65 7.71
N ILE A 500 16.86 -9.64 7.15
CA ILE A 500 17.00 -9.44 5.69
C ILE A 500 18.45 -9.48 5.19
N LEU A 501 19.43 -9.64 6.10
CA LEU A 501 20.86 -9.52 5.79
C LEU A 501 21.38 -10.52 4.75
N GLU A 502 20.74 -11.68 4.63
CA GLU A 502 21.08 -12.69 3.63
C GLU A 502 20.61 -12.31 2.21
N ASN A 503 19.73 -11.30 2.08
CA ASN A 503 19.24 -10.84 0.80
C ASN A 503 20.27 -9.94 0.10
N ALA A 504 21.04 -10.52 -0.82
CA ALA A 504 22.06 -9.81 -1.60
C ALA A 504 21.52 -8.58 -2.36
N SER A 505 20.25 -8.56 -2.77
CA SER A 505 19.67 -7.41 -3.47
C SER A 505 19.36 -6.26 -2.50
N ALA A 506 18.85 -6.58 -1.30
CA ALA A 506 18.67 -5.59 -0.24
C ALA A 506 20.02 -4.99 0.19
N MET A 507 21.04 -5.84 0.36
CA MET A 507 22.39 -5.38 0.72
C MET A 507 23.05 -4.50 -0.36
N ARG A 508 22.83 -4.81 -1.64
CA ARG A 508 23.27 -3.93 -2.74
C ARG A 508 22.57 -2.57 -2.71
N LEU A 509 21.27 -2.54 -2.42
CA LEU A 509 20.52 -1.29 -2.29
C LEU A 509 21.05 -0.46 -1.11
N ALA A 510 21.26 -1.09 0.05
CA ALA A 510 21.81 -0.43 1.24
C ALA A 510 23.19 0.18 0.95
N ARG A 511 24.10 -0.58 0.30
CA ARG A 511 25.42 -0.07 -0.10
C ARG A 511 25.30 1.13 -1.04
N ARG A 512 24.40 1.07 -2.02
CA ARG A 512 24.16 2.20 -2.93
C ARG A 512 23.67 3.45 -2.20
N LYS A 513 22.79 3.31 -1.21
CA LYS A 513 22.31 4.44 -0.39
C LYS A 513 23.43 5.04 0.45
N LEU A 514 24.31 4.21 1.01
CA LEU A 514 25.47 4.67 1.77
C LEU A 514 26.56 5.36 0.92
N GLY A 515 26.58 5.13 -0.40
CA GLY A 515 27.50 5.80 -1.32
C GLY A 515 27.39 7.33 -1.34
N VAL A 516 26.32 7.91 -0.77
CA VAL A 516 26.22 9.35 -0.53
C VAL A 516 27.36 9.87 0.36
N VAL A 517 27.85 9.05 1.30
CA VAL A 517 28.95 9.42 2.20
C VAL A 517 30.25 9.60 1.42
N ASP A 518 30.53 8.71 0.48
CA ASP A 518 31.72 8.80 -0.38
C ASP A 518 31.64 10.04 -1.30
N SER A 519 30.46 10.30 -1.87
CA SER A 519 30.22 11.50 -2.68
C SER A 519 30.40 12.79 -1.89
N LEU A 520 29.93 12.84 -0.63
CA LEU A 520 30.11 14.01 0.23
C LEU A 520 31.58 14.19 0.61
N ARG A 521 32.30 13.12 0.92
CA ARG A 521 33.76 13.18 1.20
C ARG A 521 34.54 13.71 0.02
N GLN A 522 34.26 13.23 -1.19
CA GLN A 522 34.88 13.73 -2.41
C GLN A 522 34.56 15.21 -2.62
N ARG A 523 33.31 15.63 -2.39
CA ARG A 523 32.91 17.02 -2.54
C ARG A 523 33.59 17.95 -1.54
N VAL A 524 33.77 17.52 -0.30
CA VAL A 524 34.52 18.26 0.72
C VAL A 524 35.97 18.45 0.27
N ALA A 525 36.65 17.37 -0.17
CA ALA A 525 38.02 17.44 -0.66
C ALA A 525 38.19 18.37 -1.88
N GLU A 526 37.23 18.36 -2.82
CA GLU A 526 37.22 19.28 -3.96
C GLU A 526 37.07 20.75 -3.53
N LEU A 527 36.19 21.00 -2.56
CA LEU A 527 35.97 22.36 -2.04
C LEU A 527 37.18 22.86 -1.27
N GLU A 528 37.80 22.01 -0.44
CA GLU A 528 39.02 22.33 0.29
C GLU A 528 40.17 22.66 -0.68
N ALA A 529 40.39 21.83 -1.71
CA ALA A 529 41.40 22.09 -2.73
C ALA A 529 41.14 23.39 -3.51
N ARG A 530 39.87 23.71 -3.76
CA ARG A 530 39.49 24.98 -4.40
C ARG A 530 39.77 26.17 -3.49
N ILE A 531 39.39 26.09 -2.22
CA ILE A 531 39.66 27.13 -1.22
C ILE A 531 41.16 27.36 -1.11
N GLU A 532 41.97 26.30 -1.05
CA GLU A 532 43.42 26.42 -1.02
C GLU A 532 43.97 27.10 -2.29
N SER A 533 43.53 26.67 -3.47
CA SER A 533 43.94 27.28 -4.74
C SER A 533 43.55 28.76 -4.85
N ASP A 534 42.33 29.11 -4.45
CA ASP A 534 41.84 30.49 -4.50
C ASP A 534 42.60 31.35 -3.48
N THR A 535 42.89 30.83 -2.29
CA THR A 535 43.69 31.51 -1.27
C THR A 535 45.09 31.84 -1.79
N ARG A 536 45.79 30.88 -2.43
CA ARG A 536 47.12 31.12 -3.02
C ARG A 536 47.08 32.22 -4.09
N ARG A 537 46.09 32.18 -4.99
CA ARG A 537 45.93 33.21 -6.03
C ARG A 537 45.69 34.59 -5.44
N PHE A 538 44.87 34.69 -4.40
CA PHE A 538 44.63 35.98 -3.74
C PHE A 538 45.88 36.49 -3.01
N THR A 539 46.67 35.60 -2.41
CA THR A 539 47.97 35.95 -1.83
C THR A 539 48.95 36.47 -2.89
N ASP A 540 49.10 35.76 -4.02
CA ASP A 540 49.98 36.18 -5.12
C ASP A 540 49.56 37.55 -5.69
N MET A 541 48.26 37.73 -5.97
CA MET A 541 47.72 39.01 -6.44
C MET A 541 47.91 40.12 -5.40
N ALA A 542 47.76 39.84 -4.11
CA ALA A 542 48.02 40.82 -3.06
C ALA A 542 49.49 41.28 -3.09
N HIS A 543 50.44 40.34 -3.26
CA HIS A 543 51.86 40.68 -3.42
C HIS A 543 52.13 41.54 -4.66
N GLU A 544 51.50 41.26 -5.79
CA GLU A 544 51.62 42.07 -7.01
C GLU A 544 51.11 43.50 -6.78
N TYR A 545 49.92 43.66 -6.19
CA TYR A 545 49.38 44.98 -5.86
C TYR A 545 50.25 45.73 -4.84
N THR A 546 50.84 45.05 -3.86
CA THR A 546 51.82 45.66 -2.95
C THR A 546 53.03 46.19 -3.72
N SER A 547 53.60 45.41 -4.63
CA SER A 547 54.74 45.83 -5.45
C SER A 547 54.40 47.06 -6.30
N LEU A 548 53.23 47.08 -6.95
CA LEU A 548 52.77 48.25 -7.71
C LEU A 548 52.57 49.48 -6.81
N GLY A 549 52.09 49.26 -5.59
CA GLY A 549 51.98 50.31 -4.57
C GLY A 549 53.35 50.88 -4.18
N ASP A 550 54.34 50.01 -3.99
CA ASP A 550 55.71 50.39 -3.68
C ASP A 550 56.36 51.19 -4.81
N ASP A 551 56.18 50.78 -6.07
CA ASP A 551 56.67 51.51 -7.25
C ASP A 551 56.05 52.91 -7.33
N CYS A 552 54.71 53.02 -7.18
CA CYS A 552 54.03 54.32 -7.15
C CYS A 552 54.54 55.22 -6.03
N ARG A 553 54.81 54.64 -4.85
CA ARG A 553 55.33 55.38 -3.70
C ARG A 553 56.76 55.86 -3.94
N LEU A 554 57.60 55.07 -4.61
CA LEU A 554 58.96 55.46 -4.98
C LEU A 554 58.99 56.60 -6.01
N ASP A 555 58.00 56.64 -6.91
CA ASP A 555 57.80 57.71 -7.88
C ASP A 555 57.08 58.96 -7.31
N ASP A 556 56.95 59.06 -5.99
CA ASP A 556 56.29 60.18 -5.27
C ASP A 556 54.80 60.37 -5.66
N MET A 557 54.11 59.26 -5.95
CA MET A 557 52.67 59.22 -6.27
C MET A 557 51.86 58.54 -5.15
N PRO A 558 51.58 59.22 -4.03
CA PRO A 558 51.00 58.60 -2.83
C PRO A 558 49.54 58.15 -3.01
N LEU A 559 48.70 58.88 -3.76
CA LEU A 559 47.30 58.48 -3.99
C LEU A 559 47.17 57.18 -4.82
N PRO A 560 47.89 57.03 -5.96
CA PRO A 560 47.98 55.74 -6.66
C PRO A 560 48.57 54.61 -5.80
N ALA A 561 49.56 54.91 -4.94
CA ALA A 561 50.13 53.90 -4.04
C ALA A 561 49.08 53.36 -3.06
N ILE A 562 48.34 54.25 -2.38
CA ILE A 562 47.26 53.87 -1.45
C ILE A 562 46.20 53.01 -2.15
N ALA A 563 45.78 53.38 -3.36
CA ALA A 563 44.78 52.61 -4.11
C ALA A 563 45.25 51.18 -4.41
N ASN A 564 46.54 50.98 -4.72
CA ASN A 564 47.11 49.65 -4.93
C ASN A 564 47.20 48.85 -3.62
N TYR A 565 47.65 49.46 -2.52
CA TYR A 565 47.66 48.79 -1.22
C TYR A 565 46.25 48.44 -0.73
N ASP A 566 45.25 49.29 -0.97
CA ASP A 566 43.84 48.99 -0.69
C ASP A 566 43.36 47.74 -1.44
N LYS A 567 43.79 47.58 -2.70
CA LYS A 567 43.50 46.36 -3.47
C LYS A 567 44.18 45.14 -2.87
N ALA A 568 45.45 45.25 -2.48
CA ALA A 568 46.15 44.16 -1.80
C ALA A 568 45.45 43.76 -0.50
N LEU A 569 45.03 44.73 0.32
CA LEU A 569 44.36 44.50 1.59
C LEU A 569 42.91 44.04 1.46
N THR A 570 42.26 44.31 0.33
CA THR A 570 40.95 43.71 0.02
C THR A 570 41.08 42.20 -0.22
N LEU A 571 42.22 41.77 -0.78
CA LEU A 571 42.50 40.36 -1.09
C LEU A 571 43.09 39.61 0.11
N LEU A 572 43.97 40.27 0.87
CA LEU A 572 44.63 39.74 2.05
C LEU A 572 44.67 40.83 3.15
N PRO A 573 43.66 40.89 4.03
CA PRO A 573 43.52 41.97 5.03
C PRO A 573 44.69 42.11 6.01
N ASP A 574 45.35 41.00 6.34
CA ASP A 574 46.47 40.94 7.27
C ASP A 574 47.84 41.01 6.54
N HIS A 575 47.87 41.52 5.31
CA HIS A 575 49.10 41.63 4.53
C HIS A 575 50.00 42.77 5.04
N VAL A 576 50.92 42.44 5.95
CA VAL A 576 51.81 43.40 6.62
C VAL A 576 52.55 44.35 5.66
N PRO A 577 53.19 43.89 4.56
CA PRO A 577 53.82 44.79 3.60
C PRO A 577 52.89 45.85 3.01
N ALA A 578 51.64 45.49 2.67
CA ALA A 578 50.67 46.46 2.14
C ALA A 578 50.17 47.43 3.22
N LEU A 579 49.92 46.94 4.45
CA LEU A 579 49.55 47.81 5.58
C LEU A 579 50.63 48.85 5.84
N TYR A 580 51.89 48.40 5.93
CA TYR A 580 53.04 49.27 6.17
C TYR A 580 53.26 50.25 4.99
N GLY A 581 53.20 49.77 3.75
CA GLY A 581 53.31 50.61 2.55
C GLY A 581 52.22 51.68 2.47
N ARG A 582 50.97 51.34 2.80
CA ARG A 582 49.85 52.29 2.85
C ARG A 582 50.04 53.31 3.97
N ALA A 583 50.52 52.89 5.13
CA ALA A 583 50.86 53.79 6.24
C ALA A 583 51.94 54.80 5.83
N LEU A 584 52.98 54.38 5.11
CA LEU A 584 53.99 55.29 4.57
C LEU A 584 53.42 56.29 3.55
N ALA A 585 52.53 55.84 2.67
CA ALA A 585 51.90 56.72 1.69
C ALA A 585 50.97 57.75 2.36
N ASN A 586 50.25 57.36 3.42
CA ASN A 586 49.44 58.27 4.24
C ASN A 586 50.31 59.27 5.01
N MET A 587 51.48 58.86 5.52
CA MET A 587 52.46 59.78 6.12
C MET A 587 52.91 60.87 5.14
N ALA A 588 53.09 60.53 3.86
CA ALA A 588 53.48 61.48 2.81
C ALA A 588 52.35 62.46 2.45
N LEU A 589 51.09 62.06 2.63
CA LEU A 589 49.91 62.94 2.49
C LEU A 589 49.58 63.71 3.77
N GLU A 590 50.39 63.57 4.82
CA GLU A 590 50.16 64.15 6.15
C GLU A 590 48.86 63.65 6.83
N ASP A 591 48.27 62.55 6.35
CA ASP A 591 47.17 61.85 7.05
C ASP A 591 47.76 60.92 8.11
N TYR A 592 48.25 61.54 9.19
CA TYR A 592 48.86 60.84 10.31
C TYR A 592 47.88 59.91 11.03
N THR A 593 46.57 60.21 10.99
CA THR A 593 45.55 59.37 11.65
C THR A 593 45.35 58.04 10.94
N ALA A 594 45.26 58.04 9.61
CA ALA A 594 45.18 56.82 8.81
C ALA A 594 46.49 56.02 8.89
N ALA A 595 47.64 56.70 8.86
CA ALA A 595 48.94 56.06 8.99
C ALA A 595 49.11 55.34 10.35
N ILE A 596 48.73 55.98 11.46
CA ILE A 596 48.76 55.37 12.80
C ILE A 596 47.87 54.12 12.86
N SER A 597 46.66 54.17 12.28
CA SER A 597 45.76 53.01 12.28
C SER A 597 46.36 51.80 11.56
N ASP A 598 47.12 52.02 10.48
CA ASP A 598 47.75 50.93 9.74
C ASP A 598 49.02 50.44 10.41
N PHE A 599 49.86 51.33 10.96
CA PHE A 599 51.02 50.93 11.73
C PHE A 599 50.64 50.16 13.00
N ASP A 600 49.53 50.52 13.66
CA ASP A 600 49.05 49.79 14.84
C ASP A 600 48.62 48.35 14.49
N LYS A 601 48.01 48.16 13.31
CA LYS A 601 47.75 46.81 12.77
C LYS A 601 49.05 46.06 12.44
N VAL A 602 50.03 46.73 11.85
CA VAL A 602 51.35 46.14 11.58
C VAL A 602 52.00 45.66 12.88
N ILE A 603 51.98 46.47 13.93
CA ILE A 603 52.57 46.11 15.24
C ILE A 603 51.76 44.99 15.91
N THR A 604 50.44 44.97 15.74
CA THR A 604 49.61 43.86 16.24
C THR A 604 50.00 42.53 15.59
N LEU A 605 50.36 42.54 14.30
CA LEU A 605 50.79 41.36 13.54
C LEU A 605 52.28 41.04 13.72
N GLN A 606 53.13 42.07 13.87
CA GLN A 606 54.59 42.01 14.03
C GLN A 606 55.04 43.01 15.12
N PRO A 607 55.02 42.61 16.40
CA PRO A 607 55.29 43.52 17.53
C PRO A 607 56.70 44.13 17.53
N ASP A 608 57.65 43.51 16.85
CA ASP A 608 59.05 43.90 16.71
C ASP A 608 59.33 44.75 15.45
N HIS A 609 58.29 45.20 14.74
CA HIS A 609 58.44 46.04 13.54
C HIS A 609 58.90 47.47 13.89
N PHE A 610 60.20 47.60 14.18
CA PHE A 610 60.86 48.80 14.70
C PHE A 610 60.56 50.08 13.93
N ASP A 611 60.60 50.03 12.59
CA ASP A 611 60.37 51.23 11.79
C ASP A 611 58.91 51.74 11.90
N SER A 612 57.93 50.85 12.11
CA SER A 612 56.55 51.26 12.35
C SER A 612 56.42 52.02 13.67
N LEU A 613 57.12 51.57 14.73
CA LEU A 613 57.11 52.25 16.03
C LEU A 613 57.73 53.64 15.96
N VAL A 614 58.88 53.77 15.28
CA VAL A 614 59.54 55.08 15.08
C VAL A 614 58.65 56.01 14.25
N ARG A 615 58.02 55.52 13.19
CA ARG A 615 57.14 56.32 12.33
C ARG A 615 55.81 56.68 12.99
N MET A 616 55.26 55.81 13.84
CA MET A 616 54.13 56.16 14.71
C MET A 616 54.50 57.26 15.69
N GLY A 617 55.68 57.18 16.31
CA GLY A 617 56.20 58.25 17.17
C GLY A 617 56.23 59.59 16.44
N LEU A 618 56.72 59.59 15.19
CA LEU A 618 56.76 60.78 14.34
C LEU A 618 55.35 61.28 13.99
N ALA A 619 54.43 60.38 13.64
CA ALA A 619 53.04 60.70 13.33
C ALA A 619 52.32 61.34 14.52
N TYR A 620 52.45 60.77 15.72
CA TYR A 620 51.90 61.33 16.96
C TYR A 620 52.52 62.69 17.31
N HIS A 621 53.83 62.85 17.11
CA HIS A 621 54.51 64.14 17.34
C HIS A 621 53.97 65.23 16.40
N ASN A 622 53.75 64.92 15.12
CA ASN A 622 53.15 65.85 14.16
C ASN A 622 51.68 66.19 14.50
N LEU A 623 50.95 65.26 15.13
CA LEU A 623 49.62 65.51 15.70
C LEU A 623 49.66 66.26 17.05
N SER A 624 50.85 66.64 17.54
CA SER A 624 51.07 67.25 18.86
C SER A 624 50.67 66.37 20.05
N ASP A 625 50.53 65.05 19.86
CA ASP A 625 50.30 64.06 20.91
C ASP A 625 51.64 63.54 21.45
N GLN A 626 52.30 64.37 22.26
CA GLN A 626 53.63 64.08 22.79
C GLN A 626 53.65 62.86 23.72
N HIS A 627 52.53 62.51 24.35
CA HIS A 627 52.43 61.37 25.24
C HIS A 627 52.55 60.05 24.48
N ASN A 628 51.71 59.86 23.46
CA ASN A 628 51.76 58.66 22.63
C ASN A 628 53.03 58.63 21.77
N ALA A 629 53.53 59.80 21.34
CA ALA A 629 54.81 59.89 20.64
C ALA A 629 55.98 59.38 21.50
N MET A 630 56.03 59.77 22.77
CA MET A 630 57.03 59.32 23.72
C MET A 630 56.90 57.81 23.97
N ASP A 631 55.68 57.32 24.22
CA ASP A 631 55.43 55.89 24.47
C ASP A 631 55.98 54.99 23.35
N ARG A 632 55.64 55.29 22.08
CA ARG A 632 56.15 54.51 20.94
C ARG A 632 57.66 54.62 20.79
N CYS A 633 58.24 55.79 21.04
CA CYS A 633 59.70 55.97 21.00
C CYS A 633 60.42 55.17 22.10
N LEU A 634 59.86 55.08 23.31
CA LEU A 634 60.44 54.31 24.41
C LEU A 634 60.37 52.81 24.12
N ILE A 635 59.27 52.32 23.55
CA ILE A 635 59.16 50.93 23.09
C ILE A 635 60.21 50.64 22.00
N ALA A 636 60.38 51.54 21.03
CA ALA A 636 61.43 51.40 20.02
C ALA A 636 62.84 51.41 20.64
N LEU A 637 63.08 52.26 21.65
CA LEU A 637 64.37 52.33 22.33
C LEU A 637 64.70 51.00 23.04
N ASP A 638 63.75 50.41 23.75
CA ASP A 638 63.91 49.11 24.41
C ASP A 638 64.22 48.00 23.40
N LEU A 639 63.54 48.00 22.23
CA LEU A 639 63.87 47.08 21.14
C LEU A 639 65.31 47.27 20.62
N SER A 640 65.81 48.51 20.57
CA SER A 640 67.18 48.79 20.12
C SER A 640 68.28 48.33 21.08
N GLU A 641 67.95 48.07 22.35
CA GLU A 641 68.89 47.49 23.31
C GLU A 641 69.08 45.99 23.08
N THR A 642 68.09 45.34 22.47
CA THR A 642 68.07 43.89 22.24
C THR A 642 68.48 43.49 20.82
N HIS A 643 68.31 44.38 19.83
CA HIS A 643 68.56 44.11 18.41
C HIS A 643 69.28 45.28 17.71
N ASP A 644 70.14 44.98 16.73
CA ASP A 644 70.86 46.00 15.96
C ASP A 644 69.98 46.50 14.78
N TYR A 645 69.78 47.82 14.69
CA TYR A 645 68.96 48.46 13.68
C TYR A 645 69.78 49.46 12.84
N PRO A 646 69.35 49.78 11.60
CA PRO A 646 70.06 50.72 10.75
C PRO A 646 70.31 52.06 11.45
N ARG A 647 71.57 52.52 11.43
CA ARG A 647 71.98 53.82 12.01
C ARG A 647 71.09 55.00 11.60
N PRO A 648 70.59 55.12 10.34
CA PRO A 648 69.67 56.19 9.98
C PRO A 648 68.37 56.16 10.80
N LEU A 649 67.79 54.99 11.04
CA LEU A 649 66.56 54.83 11.80
C LEU A 649 66.76 55.12 13.29
N LEU A 650 67.87 54.64 13.87
CA LEU A 650 68.26 54.98 15.24
C LEU A 650 68.53 56.48 15.40
N SER A 651 69.13 57.11 14.38
CA SER A 651 69.31 58.56 14.36
C SER A 651 67.98 59.31 14.33
N THR A 652 67.00 58.83 13.54
CA THR A 652 65.65 59.38 13.50
C THR A 652 64.95 59.25 14.85
N LEU A 653 64.99 58.07 15.47
CA LEU A 653 64.44 57.84 16.82
C LEU A 653 65.01 58.81 17.85
N HIS A 654 66.34 58.94 17.92
CA HIS A 654 66.97 59.85 18.87
C HIS A 654 66.77 61.33 18.53
N SER A 655 66.62 61.69 17.25
CA SER A 655 66.25 63.06 16.86
C SER A 655 64.84 63.37 17.36
N LEU A 656 63.89 62.46 17.12
CA LEU A 656 62.51 62.58 17.56
C LEU A 656 62.38 62.64 19.09
N LEU A 657 63.08 61.77 19.82
CA LEU A 657 63.14 61.84 21.28
C LEU A 657 63.64 63.19 21.77
N ALA A 658 64.67 63.75 21.13
CA ALA A 658 65.17 65.07 21.51
C ALA A 658 64.13 66.17 21.29
N ASP A 659 63.38 66.11 20.18
CA ASP A 659 62.33 67.09 19.87
C ASP A 659 61.14 66.96 20.84
N ILE A 660 60.75 65.73 21.21
CA ILE A 660 59.74 65.48 22.23
C ILE A 660 60.22 66.00 23.60
N TYR A 661 61.46 65.71 24.02
CA TYR A 661 62.01 66.18 25.32
C TYR A 661 62.10 67.71 25.40
N ASP A 662 62.46 68.38 24.30
CA ASP A 662 62.42 69.84 24.21
C ASP A 662 60.99 70.37 24.37
N SER A 663 60.01 69.72 23.72
CA SER A 663 58.60 70.13 23.79
C SER A 663 57.99 70.01 25.20
N ILE A 664 58.52 69.10 26.03
CA ILE A 664 58.12 68.91 27.43
C ILE A 664 59.04 69.62 28.44
N GLY A 665 60.06 70.36 27.96
CA GLY A 665 60.93 71.22 28.78
C GLY A 665 62.15 70.55 29.43
N ASP A 666 62.51 69.31 29.05
CA ASP A 666 63.71 68.62 29.55
C ASP A 666 64.91 68.81 28.60
N ALA A 667 65.59 69.95 28.76
CA ALA A 667 66.73 70.32 27.94
C ALA A 667 67.94 69.37 28.10
N SER A 668 68.07 68.67 29.24
CA SER A 668 69.19 67.76 29.51
C SER A 668 69.05 66.48 28.69
N SER A 669 67.89 65.82 28.77
CA SER A 669 67.58 64.61 28.01
C SER A 669 67.54 64.90 26.51
N ALA A 670 67.01 66.07 26.11
CA ALA A 670 67.03 66.50 24.72
C ALA A 670 68.47 66.67 24.19
N GLN A 671 69.35 67.33 24.93
CA GLN A 671 70.75 67.50 24.53
C GLN A 671 71.50 66.15 24.45
N HIS A 672 71.20 65.21 25.35
CA HIS A 672 71.74 63.86 25.34
C HIS A 672 71.36 63.12 24.04
N HIS A 673 70.08 63.05 23.71
CA HIS A 673 69.61 62.35 22.50
C HIS A 673 70.08 63.03 21.20
N ARG A 674 70.21 64.38 21.16
CA ARG A 674 70.83 65.08 20.02
C ARG A 674 72.27 64.65 19.77
N GLN A 675 73.06 64.46 20.82
CA GLN A 675 74.45 64.01 20.68
C GLN A 675 74.51 62.60 20.10
N ILE A 676 73.62 61.71 20.54
CA ILE A 676 73.51 60.34 20.02
C ILE A 676 73.08 60.37 18.55
N ALA A 677 72.01 61.09 18.21
CA ALA A 677 71.54 61.24 16.84
C ALA A 677 72.65 61.76 15.91
N LYS A 678 73.44 62.76 16.35
CA LYS A 678 74.57 63.31 15.60
C LYS A 678 75.71 62.32 15.40
N ARG A 679 75.98 61.44 16.37
CA ARG A 679 76.96 60.35 16.23
C ARG A 679 76.50 59.31 15.21
N LEU A 680 75.21 59.00 15.18
CA LEU A 680 74.63 58.02 14.26
C LEU A 680 74.50 58.52 12.80
N LYS A 681 74.54 59.84 12.56
CA LYS A 681 74.59 60.45 11.21
C LYS A 681 75.99 60.43 10.55
N ARG A 682 77.04 60.11 11.32
CA ARG A 682 78.43 59.99 10.84
C ARG A 682 78.77 58.53 10.57
#